data_AF-A0A7C7SW56-F1
#
_entry.id   AF-A0A7C7SW56-F1
#
_cell.length_a   1.000
_cell.length_b   1.000
_cell.length_c   1.000
_cell.angle_alpha   90.00
_cell.angle_beta   90.00
_cell.angle_gamma   90.00
#
_symmetry.space_group_name_H-M   'P 1'
#
loop_
_entity.id
_entity.type
_entity.pdbx_description
1 polymer ?
#
loop_
_entity_poly.entity_id
_entity_poly.type
_entity_poly.pdbx_seq_one_letter_code
_entity_poly.pdbx_strand_id
1 'polypeptide(L)'
;MQVDRPYAELCCKSNFSFLEGAAHAIELVTRADELGYRALAITDRNTLAGIVRAHGAAKDLEFPLIIGAQLDFVDALSVVVWASTRSNYAQLARLITLGRRQAEKGAFRLSWVQFAEHAQDLWGAVMVPVGGDEAADKLNPYRELWGPRCSLLADLHYGPDDRGRLDWYRDLARKSGIAVVASGDVHYHKASRQPLHDVLTATRLGLTVDQLQHNRLVNAQRHLRTKTVITQQWARCPEAIERTIEIAEHCTFSLDELRYEYPEELAPGGQRPMEYLRELARQGAKQRYPQGIPASVQQLIEHELSLIESLRYEAYFLTVWDLVRFARSQKILCQGRGSAANSAVCYCLGITSVDPARSDLLFERFMSRERNEAPDIDVDFEHERREEVLQYIYQKYGRDRAGMTGVVITYRSRSAVRDVGKALGLSLDKVDALAKQVEGYATEPKLDERCRQVGIDPESSLGRRLLHLVDELTGFPRHLSQHVGGMVITQGPLCELVPIENAAMEGRTVIQWDKDDLDELGILKVDCLSLGMLSAIRRCFEKIRIHTGREFTLANIPAEDPRVYEMICRADTIGVFQIESRAQMSMLPRLKPRCYYDLVIEVAIVRPGPIQGQMVHPYLRRRDGVELVRYPSREIYEVLHKTLGVPLFQEQAMRMAVVAAGFTPGEADELRRAMGAWRRPGLIDHFRNKLLQGMEQRGLSREFAEQVFQQIRGFGEYGFPESHAASFALLVYVSAWLKRFYPAVFTASVINSQPMGFYAPAQLIRDAQEHGVEVRPVDINFSDWDCTLEDGPGEHAREVLNSQPRLRLGLRMLSGFSEKIAEELVAERRGSGAFESVAQLQRRTGVSQTVITRLAEADALKTLGRNRRQTIWESLAQEQSRPNQPLFSTLDDDEPHVDLPEMDERNEVFADYQTMGHSLRGHPLSFHRDVLNQLGAVCAKDLQEKKHGQTIRVAGLVLLRQRPSTAKGITFVTLEDETGTANLVVHQKTWDRFYKVARTSSAWLALGHVEKKDRVIHVVVKQIADLAERVAPRNVPSRDFR
;
A
#
# COMPACT_ATOMS: atom_id res chain seq x y z
N MET A 1 -5.39 36.60 45.85
CA MET A 1 -6.22 35.97 44.81
C MET A 1 -5.35 35.79 43.57
N GLN A 2 -5.11 34.57 43.12
CA GLN A 2 -4.47 34.34 41.81
C GLN A 2 -5.45 34.83 40.73
N VAL A 3 -5.01 35.80 39.92
CA VAL A 3 -5.79 36.29 38.78
C VAL A 3 -5.71 35.22 37.71
N ASP A 4 -6.79 34.45 37.52
CA ASP A 4 -6.91 33.49 36.42
C ASP A 4 -7.27 34.26 35.15
N ARG A 5 -6.25 34.64 34.36
CA ARG A 5 -6.46 35.34 33.08
C ARG A 5 -6.74 34.33 31.96
N PRO A 6 -7.70 34.61 31.05
CA PRO A 6 -7.88 33.79 29.86
C PRO A 6 -6.63 33.84 28.98
N TYR A 7 -6.32 32.73 28.32
CA TYR A 7 -5.19 32.62 27.41
C TYR A 7 -5.56 31.76 26.21
N ALA A 8 -5.11 32.16 25.01
CA ALA A 8 -5.13 31.32 23.82
C ALA A 8 -3.68 31.13 23.33
N GLU A 9 -3.30 29.90 23.03
CA GLU A 9 -1.99 29.63 22.42
C GLU A 9 -2.10 29.78 20.91
N LEU A 10 -1.34 30.71 20.33
CA LEU A 10 -1.43 31.05 18.91
C LEU A 10 -0.29 30.48 18.07
N CYS A 11 0.72 29.85 18.68
CA CYS A 11 1.81 29.21 17.95
C CYS A 11 2.13 27.83 18.52
N CYS A 12 1.71 26.80 17.80
CA CYS A 12 1.87 25.42 18.21
C CYS A 12 2.18 24.51 17.02
N LYS A 13 3.25 23.72 17.13
CA LYS A 13 3.66 22.72 16.15
C LYS A 13 3.19 21.35 16.58
N SER A 14 2.40 20.71 15.74
CA SER A 14 2.14 19.27 15.82
C SER A 14 3.29 18.49 15.18
N ASN A 15 3.25 17.17 15.31
CA ASN A 15 4.22 16.29 14.67
C ASN A 15 4.14 16.26 13.14
N PHE A 16 3.22 17.00 12.51
CA PHE A 16 3.24 17.28 11.08
C PHE A 16 4.20 18.39 10.67
N SER A 17 4.68 19.19 11.61
CA SER A 17 5.99 19.85 11.47
C SER A 17 7.07 18.78 11.61
N PHE A 18 7.32 18.03 10.53
CA PHE A 18 8.13 16.80 10.58
C PHE A 18 9.49 17.03 11.24
N LEU A 19 9.78 16.19 12.25
CA LEU A 19 11.01 16.24 13.05
C LEU A 19 11.25 17.54 13.84
N GLU A 20 10.23 18.41 13.94
CA GLU A 20 10.23 19.63 14.76
C GLU A 20 9.19 19.58 15.87
N GLY A 21 7.97 19.12 15.57
CA GLY A 21 6.94 18.90 16.57
C GLY A 21 7.04 17.50 17.19
N ALA A 22 7.00 17.43 18.51
CA ALA A 22 7.12 16.21 19.29
C ALA A 22 5.79 15.80 19.98
N ALA A 23 4.64 16.31 19.51
CA ALA A 23 3.32 15.92 19.99
C ALA A 23 2.32 15.72 18.86
N HIS A 24 1.40 14.80 19.03
CA HIS A 24 0.27 14.64 18.12
C HIS A 24 -0.71 15.82 18.28
N ALA A 25 -1.39 16.18 17.19
CA ALA A 25 -2.44 17.20 17.22
C ALA A 25 -3.51 16.93 18.31
N ILE A 26 -3.93 15.67 18.44
CA ILE A 26 -4.90 15.22 19.46
C ILE A 26 -4.36 15.46 20.88
N GLU A 27 -3.09 15.14 21.15
CA GLU A 27 -2.46 15.37 22.46
C GLU A 27 -2.43 16.87 22.81
N LEU A 28 -2.18 17.73 21.82
CA LEU A 28 -2.13 19.17 22.00
C LEU A 28 -3.51 19.76 22.34
N VAL A 29 -4.54 19.38 21.58
CA VAL A 29 -5.92 19.84 21.83
C VAL A 29 -6.41 19.37 23.20
N THR A 30 -6.27 18.07 23.49
CA THR A 30 -6.66 17.49 24.80
C THR A 30 -5.96 18.21 25.94
N ARG A 31 -4.66 18.49 25.81
CA ARG A 31 -3.89 19.15 26.86
C ARG A 31 -4.27 20.63 27.03
N ALA A 32 -4.61 21.32 25.95
CA ALA A 32 -5.06 22.72 26.03
C ALA A 32 -6.41 22.84 26.75
N ASP A 33 -7.32 21.90 26.48
CA ASP A 33 -8.61 21.79 27.19
C ASP A 33 -8.41 21.49 28.69
N GLU A 34 -7.58 20.50 29.04
CA GLU A 34 -7.22 20.19 30.44
C GLU A 34 -6.64 21.39 31.20
N LEU A 35 -5.94 22.29 30.51
CA LEU A 35 -5.33 23.49 31.09
C LEU A 35 -6.29 24.69 31.13
N GLY A 36 -7.51 24.54 30.59
CA GLY A 36 -8.54 25.57 30.55
C GLY A 36 -8.18 26.75 29.65
N TYR A 37 -7.53 26.48 28.51
CA TYR A 37 -7.25 27.49 27.49
C TYR A 37 -8.55 27.95 26.81
N ARG A 38 -8.56 29.17 26.29
CA ARG A 38 -9.71 29.71 25.54
C ARG A 38 -9.76 29.18 24.11
N ALA A 39 -8.59 28.98 23.51
CA ALA A 39 -8.42 28.41 22.18
C ALA A 39 -6.98 27.89 22.01
N LEU A 40 -6.78 27.06 20.98
CA LEU A 40 -5.46 26.60 20.53
C LEU A 40 -5.36 26.79 19.01
N ALA A 41 -4.29 27.41 18.54
CA ALA A 41 -3.93 27.41 17.14
C ALA A 41 -2.96 26.28 16.82
N ILE A 42 -3.23 25.51 15.76
CA ILE A 42 -2.25 24.61 15.16
C ILE A 42 -1.61 25.35 13.99
N THR A 43 -0.31 25.59 14.07
CA THR A 43 0.47 26.42 13.15
C THR A 43 1.69 25.65 12.66
N ASP A 44 1.44 24.50 12.03
CA ASP A 44 2.51 23.67 11.50
C ASP A 44 3.32 24.39 10.42
N ARG A 45 4.60 24.02 10.31
CA ARG A 45 5.56 24.69 9.44
C ARG A 45 5.32 24.37 7.97
N ASN A 46 4.91 25.37 7.20
CA ASN A 46 4.66 25.33 5.75
C ASN A 46 3.66 24.23 5.34
N THR A 47 2.68 23.89 6.19
CA THR A 47 1.73 22.79 5.95
C THR A 47 0.44 22.96 6.76
N LEU A 48 -0.64 22.38 6.25
CA LEU A 48 -1.92 22.20 6.93
C LEU A 48 -2.24 20.71 7.10
N ALA A 49 -1.24 19.83 7.14
CA ALA A 49 -1.46 18.38 7.22
C ALA A 49 -2.02 17.94 8.58
N GLY A 50 -1.64 18.61 9.68
CA GLY A 50 -2.03 18.22 11.03
C GLY A 50 -3.40 18.70 11.52
N ILE A 51 -4.06 19.59 10.77
CA ILE A 51 -5.22 20.33 11.28
C ILE A 51 -6.49 19.49 11.37
N VAL A 52 -6.68 18.50 10.49
CA VAL A 52 -7.91 17.68 10.48
C VAL A 52 -7.98 16.81 11.74
N ARG A 53 -6.84 16.25 12.16
CA ARG A 53 -6.74 15.47 13.40
C ARG A 53 -6.91 16.34 14.65
N ALA A 54 -6.51 17.60 14.58
CA ALA A 54 -6.81 18.56 15.63
C ALA A 54 -8.32 18.86 15.66
N HIS A 55 -8.94 19.05 14.49
CA HIS A 55 -10.36 19.36 14.34
C HIS A 55 -11.26 18.25 14.88
N GLY A 56 -10.99 16.99 14.53
CA GLY A 56 -11.75 15.86 15.09
C GLY A 56 -11.71 15.82 16.62
N ALA A 57 -10.52 15.99 17.23
CA ALA A 57 -10.39 16.05 18.69
C ALA A 57 -11.06 17.29 19.31
N ALA A 58 -10.97 18.44 18.63
CA ALA A 58 -11.58 19.69 19.09
C ALA A 58 -13.12 19.60 19.05
N LYS A 59 -13.67 18.95 18.03
CA LYS A 59 -15.11 18.71 17.88
C LYS A 59 -15.64 17.77 18.97
N ASP A 60 -14.93 16.69 19.26
CA ASP A 60 -15.28 15.75 20.34
C ASP A 60 -15.29 16.40 21.73
N LEU A 61 -14.46 17.43 21.94
CA LEU A 61 -14.34 18.17 23.20
C LEU A 61 -15.09 19.51 23.21
N GLU A 62 -15.75 19.88 22.12
CA GLU A 62 -16.34 21.22 21.91
C GLU A 62 -15.34 22.38 22.17
N PHE A 63 -14.06 22.16 21.85
CA PHE A 63 -12.96 23.07 22.14
C PHE A 63 -12.66 24.01 20.95
N PRO A 64 -12.49 25.33 21.16
CA PRO A 64 -12.17 26.26 20.06
C PRO A 64 -10.78 26.04 19.46
N LEU A 65 -10.74 25.60 18.20
CA LEU A 65 -9.52 25.39 17.41
C LEU A 65 -9.34 26.52 16.39
N ILE A 66 -8.13 27.09 16.33
CA ILE A 66 -7.74 28.09 15.32
C ILE A 66 -6.86 27.42 14.26
N ILE A 67 -7.19 27.63 13.00
CA ILE A 67 -6.42 27.08 11.87
C ILE A 67 -5.38 28.10 11.44
N GLY A 68 -4.11 27.70 11.39
CA GLY A 68 -3.02 28.55 10.92
C GLY A 68 -1.82 27.77 10.41
N ALA A 69 -0.77 28.49 10.06
CA ALA A 69 0.52 27.91 9.67
C ALA A 69 1.66 28.87 9.97
N GLN A 70 2.85 28.32 10.24
CA GLN A 70 4.09 29.08 10.15
C GLN A 70 4.57 29.04 8.68
N LEU A 71 4.82 30.20 8.08
CA LEU A 71 5.35 30.32 6.73
C LEU A 71 6.77 30.90 6.76
N ASP A 72 7.68 30.25 6.05
CA ASP A 72 9.05 30.73 5.87
C ASP A 72 9.24 31.32 4.48
N PHE A 73 10.07 32.35 4.37
CA PHE A 73 10.41 32.98 3.10
C PHE A 73 11.87 32.79 2.73
N VAL A 74 12.18 32.91 1.44
CA VAL A 74 13.57 32.90 0.96
C VAL A 74 14.29 34.24 1.17
N ASP A 75 13.54 35.33 1.32
CA ASP A 75 14.00 36.71 1.27
C ASP A 75 13.45 37.60 2.41
N ALA A 76 12.73 37.00 3.38
CA ALA A 76 12.03 37.71 4.45
C ALA A 76 11.94 36.88 5.74
N LEU A 77 11.46 37.51 6.83
CA LEU A 77 11.28 36.88 8.13
C LEU A 77 10.07 35.97 8.13
N SER A 78 10.20 34.80 8.77
CA SER A 78 9.07 33.89 8.95
C SER A 78 7.92 34.56 9.69
N VAL A 79 6.71 34.13 9.33
CA VAL A 79 5.47 34.62 9.95
C VAL A 79 4.61 33.46 10.40
N VAL A 80 3.80 33.69 11.42
CA VAL A 80 2.66 32.84 11.75
C VAL A 80 1.42 33.54 11.25
N VAL A 81 0.56 32.83 10.53
CA VAL A 81 -0.71 33.38 10.00
C VAL A 81 -1.88 32.51 10.43
N TRP A 82 -3.03 33.15 10.65
CA TRP A 82 -4.25 32.51 11.12
C TRP A 82 -5.42 32.80 10.18
N ALA A 83 -6.19 31.77 9.88
CA ALA A 83 -7.37 31.87 9.03
C ALA A 83 -8.58 32.33 9.85
N SER A 84 -8.97 33.60 9.67
CA SER A 84 -10.09 34.15 10.44
C SER A 84 -11.47 33.82 9.86
N THR A 85 -11.51 33.59 8.54
CA THR A 85 -12.69 33.25 7.74
C THR A 85 -12.35 32.16 6.72
N ARG A 86 -13.36 31.53 6.10
CA ARG A 86 -13.16 30.59 4.98
C ARG A 86 -12.35 31.18 3.83
N SER A 87 -12.52 32.47 3.52
CA SER A 87 -11.73 33.13 2.47
C SER A 87 -10.26 33.23 2.84
N ASN A 88 -9.96 33.55 4.09
CA ASN A 88 -8.58 33.57 4.60
C ASN A 88 -7.94 32.17 4.60
N TYR A 89 -8.72 31.13 4.95
CA TYR A 89 -8.25 29.75 4.83
C TYR A 89 -7.85 29.42 3.39
N ALA A 90 -8.70 29.75 2.41
CA ALA A 90 -8.42 29.53 1.00
C ALA A 90 -7.16 30.30 0.54
N GLN A 91 -6.97 31.55 0.99
CA GLN A 91 -5.75 32.33 0.72
C GLN A 91 -4.51 31.65 1.31
N LEU A 92 -4.57 31.21 2.57
CA LEU A 92 -3.47 30.51 3.23
C LEU A 92 -3.10 29.21 2.50
N ALA A 93 -4.10 28.40 2.15
CA ALA A 93 -3.89 27.13 1.45
C ALA A 93 -3.33 27.33 0.03
N ARG A 94 -3.76 28.40 -0.67
CA ARG A 94 -3.16 28.85 -1.95
C ARG A 94 -1.69 29.25 -1.79
N LEU A 95 -1.35 30.03 -0.76
CA LEU A 95 0.04 30.44 -0.48
C LEU A 95 0.96 29.26 -0.20
N ILE A 96 0.49 28.30 0.61
CA ILE A 96 1.25 27.07 0.88
C ILE A 96 1.42 26.26 -0.42
N THR A 97 0.36 26.15 -1.21
CA THR A 97 0.40 25.48 -2.52
C THR A 97 1.42 26.13 -3.45
N LEU A 98 1.42 27.46 -3.56
CA LEU A 98 2.37 28.21 -4.37
C LEU A 98 3.81 27.88 -3.96
N GLY A 99 4.09 27.92 -2.66
CA GLY A 99 5.43 27.65 -2.14
C GLY A 99 5.87 26.19 -2.30
N ARG A 100 4.94 25.23 -2.24
CA ARG A 100 5.22 23.79 -2.44
C ARG A 100 5.37 23.43 -3.92
N ARG A 101 4.59 24.05 -4.81
CA ARG A 101 4.57 23.74 -6.26
C ARG A 101 5.78 24.28 -7.01
N GLN A 102 6.44 25.30 -6.48
CA GLN A 102 7.69 25.86 -7.04
C GLN A 102 8.95 25.13 -6.57
N ALA A 103 8.82 24.17 -5.65
CA ALA A 103 9.92 23.41 -5.08
C ALA A 103 9.82 21.92 -5.44
N GLU A 104 10.94 21.21 -5.27
CA GLU A 104 10.93 19.74 -5.30
C GLU A 104 10.11 19.18 -4.13
N LYS A 105 9.68 17.91 -4.25
CA LYS A 105 8.86 17.25 -3.23
C LYS A 105 9.50 17.37 -1.85
N GLY A 106 8.72 17.84 -0.87
CA GLY A 106 9.15 17.99 0.52
C GLY A 106 9.84 19.34 0.83
N ALA A 107 10.31 20.07 -0.17
CA ALA A 107 10.84 21.41 -0.01
C ALA A 107 9.72 22.48 -0.05
N PHE A 108 10.07 23.72 0.28
CA PHE A 108 9.16 24.87 0.27
C PHE A 108 9.92 26.12 -0.16
N ARG A 109 9.36 26.90 -1.09
CA ARG A 109 9.96 28.14 -1.58
C ARG A 109 8.88 29.18 -1.84
N LEU A 110 8.79 30.18 -0.97
CA LEU A 110 7.87 31.31 -1.09
C LEU A 110 8.67 32.61 -0.94
N SER A 111 8.44 33.59 -1.81
CA SER A 111 9.01 34.94 -1.63
C SER A 111 8.04 35.88 -0.93
N TRP A 112 8.57 36.95 -0.33
CA TRP A 112 7.76 37.99 0.30
C TRP A 112 6.75 38.63 -0.65
N VAL A 113 7.16 38.91 -1.89
CA VAL A 113 6.28 39.55 -2.90
C VAL A 113 5.07 38.68 -3.20
N GLN A 114 5.31 37.39 -3.48
CA GLN A 114 4.25 36.41 -3.72
C GLN A 114 3.29 36.28 -2.53
N PHE A 115 3.84 36.38 -1.32
CA PHE A 115 3.05 36.34 -0.10
C PHE A 115 2.18 37.58 0.06
N ALA A 116 2.76 38.77 -0.04
CA ALA A 116 2.09 40.05 0.15
C ALA A 116 0.93 40.27 -0.84
N GLU A 117 1.01 39.72 -2.07
CA GLU A 117 -0.06 39.77 -3.07
C GLU A 117 -1.36 39.06 -2.63
N HIS A 118 -1.26 38.06 -1.76
CA HIS A 118 -2.41 37.22 -1.39
C HIS A 118 -2.73 37.19 0.11
N ALA A 119 -1.89 37.81 0.96
CA ALA A 119 -2.01 37.72 2.42
C ALA A 119 -2.69 38.93 3.10
N GLN A 120 -3.17 39.93 2.34
CA GLN A 120 -3.64 41.21 2.89
C GLN A 120 -4.72 41.06 3.98
N ASP A 121 -5.61 40.09 3.83
CA ASP A 121 -6.74 39.87 4.74
C ASP A 121 -6.47 38.90 5.89
N LEU A 122 -5.27 38.33 5.95
CA LEU A 122 -4.88 37.41 7.01
C LEU A 122 -4.57 38.16 8.30
N TRP A 123 -4.78 37.47 9.42
CA TRP A 123 -4.14 37.84 10.68
C TRP A 123 -2.76 37.21 10.72
N GLY A 124 -1.76 37.97 11.14
CA GLY A 124 -0.37 37.53 11.07
C GLY A 124 0.51 38.10 12.17
N ALA A 125 1.47 37.30 12.61
CA ALA A 125 2.52 37.73 13.51
C ALA A 125 3.91 37.42 12.95
N VAL A 126 4.81 38.39 13.06
CA VAL A 126 6.19 38.28 12.58
C VAL A 126 7.05 37.59 13.64
N MET A 127 7.84 36.60 13.21
CA MET A 127 8.81 35.91 14.07
C MET A 127 10.17 36.57 13.93
N VAL A 128 10.57 37.35 14.95
CA VAL A 128 11.84 38.09 14.93
C VAL A 128 12.90 37.33 15.74
N PRO A 129 14.06 36.98 15.17
CA PRO A 129 15.16 36.37 15.91
C PRO A 129 15.68 37.32 16.98
N VAL A 130 15.79 36.85 18.23
CA VAL A 130 16.23 37.68 19.34
C VAL A 130 17.69 38.08 19.22
N GLY A 131 17.96 39.37 19.44
CA GLY A 131 19.31 39.94 19.40
C GLY A 131 19.85 40.21 17.99
N GLY A 132 19.03 40.08 16.95
CA GLY A 132 19.37 40.56 15.62
C GLY A 132 19.45 42.08 15.56
N ASP A 133 20.36 42.63 14.75
CA ASP A 133 20.43 44.04 14.33
C ASP A 133 19.26 44.43 13.39
N GLU A 134 18.08 43.86 13.62
CA GLU A 134 16.93 44.13 12.79
C GLU A 134 16.35 45.49 13.15
N ALA A 135 16.69 46.47 12.32
CA ALA A 135 16.07 47.78 12.34
C ALA A 135 14.54 47.61 12.26
N ALA A 136 13.81 48.38 13.07
CA ALA A 136 12.36 48.47 13.03
C ALA A 136 11.82 48.68 11.60
N ASP A 137 12.64 49.27 10.71
CA ASP A 137 12.36 49.46 9.30
C ASP A 137 12.08 48.16 8.52
N LYS A 138 12.70 47.04 8.90
CA LYS A 138 12.41 45.73 8.29
C LYS A 138 10.99 45.22 8.59
N LEU A 139 10.35 45.75 9.63
CA LEU A 139 8.98 45.39 10.00
C LEU A 139 7.91 46.26 9.32
N ASN A 140 8.31 47.39 8.72
CA ASN A 140 7.39 48.31 8.04
C ASN A 140 6.55 47.60 6.96
N PRO A 141 7.11 46.74 6.08
CA PRO A 141 6.32 46.03 5.07
C PRO A 141 5.20 45.17 5.67
N TYR A 142 5.44 44.52 6.81
CA TYR A 142 4.44 43.68 7.49
C TYR A 142 3.33 44.53 8.13
N ARG A 143 3.70 45.66 8.74
CA ARG A 143 2.73 46.63 9.28
C ARG A 143 1.87 47.23 8.18
N GLU A 144 2.47 47.58 7.04
CA GLU A 144 1.74 48.13 5.90
C GLU A 144 0.76 47.11 5.30
N LEU A 145 1.16 45.83 5.27
CA LEU A 145 0.32 44.75 4.76
C LEU A 145 -0.92 44.49 5.64
N TRP A 146 -0.73 44.39 6.96
CA TRP A 146 -1.79 43.92 7.87
C TRP A 146 -2.40 44.99 8.77
N GLY A 147 -1.75 46.15 8.91
CA GLY A 147 -2.17 47.22 9.80
C GLY A 147 -2.44 46.70 11.22
N PRO A 148 -3.67 46.87 11.76
CA PRO A 148 -4.02 46.42 13.10
C PRO A 148 -4.07 44.89 13.25
N ARG A 149 -4.05 44.12 12.16
CA ARG A 149 -3.98 42.64 12.20
C ARG A 149 -2.56 42.11 12.38
N CYS A 150 -1.55 42.98 12.29
CA CYS A 150 -0.14 42.64 12.47
C CYS A 150 0.21 42.53 13.95
N SER A 151 1.04 41.55 14.32
CA SER A 151 1.60 41.44 15.67
C SER A 151 3.07 40.98 15.65
N LEU A 152 3.78 41.22 16.74
CA LEU A 152 5.12 40.65 16.98
C LEU A 152 4.96 39.43 17.87
N LEU A 153 5.29 38.26 17.33
CA LEU A 153 5.23 37.01 18.09
C LEU A 153 6.39 37.01 19.09
N ALA A 154 6.06 37.08 20.37
CA ALA A 154 7.04 37.11 21.44
C ALA A 154 6.90 35.89 22.33
N ASP A 155 8.01 35.18 22.48
CA ASP A 155 8.14 33.97 23.29
C ASP A 155 9.10 34.20 24.46
N LEU A 156 8.72 33.67 25.62
CA LEU A 156 9.50 33.71 26.86
C LEU A 156 9.56 32.29 27.42
N HIS A 157 10.75 31.82 27.81
CA HIS A 157 11.00 30.41 28.14
C HIS A 157 11.80 30.21 29.43
N TYR A 158 11.78 31.15 30.38
CA TYR A 158 12.66 31.16 31.55
C TYR A 158 14.14 31.01 31.15
N GLY A 159 14.53 31.76 30.12
CA GLY A 159 15.91 31.86 29.68
C GLY A 159 16.78 32.66 30.66
N PRO A 160 18.08 32.82 30.35
CA PRO A 160 19.01 33.55 31.20
C PRO A 160 18.63 35.01 31.43
N ASP A 161 17.91 35.65 30.48
CA ASP A 161 17.43 37.02 30.61
C ASP A 161 16.08 37.26 29.89
N ASP A 162 15.02 36.59 30.36
CA ASP A 162 13.64 36.82 29.86
C ASP A 162 13.19 38.28 30.07
N ARG A 163 13.72 38.98 31.08
CA ARG A 163 13.36 40.38 31.36
C ARG A 163 13.90 41.30 30.28
N GLY A 164 15.18 41.18 29.94
CA GLY A 164 15.80 41.92 28.84
C GLY A 164 15.17 41.57 27.50
N ARG A 165 14.85 40.28 27.26
CA ARG A 165 14.13 39.84 26.05
C ARG A 165 12.75 40.51 25.93
N LEU A 166 11.97 40.56 27.01
CA LEU A 166 10.68 41.25 27.00
C LEU A 166 10.82 42.75 26.79
N ASP A 167 11.79 43.39 27.45
CA ASP A 167 12.04 44.83 27.25
C ASP A 167 12.48 45.14 25.80
N TRP A 168 13.25 44.25 25.16
CA TRP A 168 13.57 44.34 23.73
C TRP A 168 12.34 44.24 22.82
N TYR A 169 11.44 43.27 23.04
CA TYR A 169 10.19 43.18 22.27
C TYR A 169 9.32 44.43 22.45
N ARG A 170 9.25 44.99 23.67
CA ARG A 170 8.48 46.21 23.96
C ARG A 170 9.05 47.44 23.29
N ASP A 171 10.38 47.54 23.19
CA ASP A 171 11.05 48.63 22.49
C ASP A 171 10.90 48.49 20.97
N LEU A 172 11.01 47.27 20.45
CA LEU A 172 10.77 46.97 19.03
C LEU A 172 9.32 47.27 18.63
N ALA A 173 8.35 46.88 19.45
CA ALA A 173 6.93 47.19 19.28
C ALA A 173 6.67 48.70 19.25
N ARG A 174 7.29 49.47 20.17
CA ARG A 174 7.17 50.93 20.19
C ARG A 174 7.77 51.60 18.96
N LYS A 175 8.92 51.14 18.48
CA LYS A 175 9.59 51.71 17.29
C LYS A 175 8.87 51.35 15.99
N SER A 176 8.38 50.11 15.88
CA SER A 176 7.69 49.61 14.69
C SER A 176 6.20 49.94 14.67
N GLY A 177 5.58 50.28 15.81
CA GLY A 177 4.14 50.49 15.90
C GLY A 177 3.31 49.20 15.75
N ILE A 178 3.91 48.03 15.98
CA ILE A 178 3.23 46.72 15.94
C ILE A 178 3.06 46.18 17.37
N ALA A 179 1.87 45.70 17.70
CA ALA A 179 1.56 45.16 19.03
C ALA A 179 2.29 43.84 19.30
N VAL A 180 2.71 43.61 20.55
CA VAL A 180 3.28 42.32 20.98
C VAL A 180 2.15 41.33 21.27
N VAL A 181 2.32 40.07 20.85
CA VAL A 181 1.42 38.97 21.21
C VAL A 181 2.21 37.86 21.90
N ALA A 182 1.65 37.35 23.01
CA ALA A 182 2.29 36.30 23.80
C ALA A 182 2.19 34.94 23.10
N SER A 183 3.31 34.21 23.09
CA SER A 183 3.43 32.88 22.48
C SER A 183 4.16 31.90 23.39
N GLY A 184 3.74 30.64 23.38
CA GLY A 184 4.50 29.55 23.96
C GLY A 184 5.59 29.00 23.05
N ASP A 185 5.49 29.23 21.74
CA ASP A 185 6.32 28.58 20.70
C ASP A 185 6.38 27.07 20.97
N VAL A 186 5.18 26.47 21.01
CA VAL A 186 4.96 25.12 21.56
C VAL A 186 5.38 24.07 20.55
N HIS A 187 6.26 23.16 20.98
CA HIS A 187 6.72 22.03 20.17
C HIS A 187 6.21 20.68 20.71
N TYR A 188 5.62 20.65 21.91
CA TYR A 188 5.10 19.43 22.53
C TYR A 188 4.05 19.71 23.61
N HIS A 189 3.17 18.75 23.93
CA HIS A 189 2.08 18.99 24.88
C HIS A 189 2.55 19.06 26.35
N LYS A 190 3.64 18.38 26.74
CA LYS A 190 4.16 18.35 28.13
C LYS A 190 5.69 18.37 28.20
N ALA A 191 6.25 18.92 29.28
CA ALA A 191 7.70 19.05 29.47
C ALA A 191 8.49 17.74 29.34
N SER A 192 7.91 16.61 29.77
CA SER A 192 8.57 15.29 29.70
C SER A 192 8.80 14.78 28.27
N ARG A 193 8.27 15.47 27.25
CA ARG A 193 8.43 15.16 25.83
C ARG A 193 9.71 15.76 25.23
N GLN A 194 10.42 16.64 25.93
CA GLN A 194 11.68 17.24 25.46
C GLN A 194 12.72 16.21 24.97
N PRO A 195 12.96 15.06 25.64
CA PRO A 195 13.93 14.08 25.14
C PRO A 195 13.59 13.54 23.75
N LEU A 196 12.31 13.35 23.43
CA LEU A 196 11.88 12.95 22.09
C LEU A 196 12.14 14.06 21.08
N HIS A 197 11.83 15.31 21.43
CA HIS A 197 12.13 16.47 20.59
C HIS A 197 13.64 16.58 20.26
N ASP A 198 14.51 16.33 21.23
CA ASP A 198 15.96 16.32 21.02
C ASP A 198 16.37 15.22 20.01
N VAL A 199 15.78 14.02 20.11
CA VAL A 199 16.01 12.94 19.13
C VAL A 199 15.52 13.30 17.73
N LEU A 200 14.34 13.90 17.63
CA LEU A 200 13.79 14.38 16.35
C LEU A 200 14.71 15.44 15.72
N THR A 201 15.20 16.39 16.52
CA THR A 201 16.15 17.42 16.10
C THR A 201 17.47 16.83 15.63
N ALA A 202 18.03 15.88 16.39
CA ALA A 202 19.24 15.14 16.03
C ALA A 202 19.07 14.39 14.70
N THR A 203 17.93 13.73 14.52
CA THR A 203 17.57 13.04 13.28
C THR A 203 17.49 14.00 12.09
N ARG A 204 16.84 15.15 12.27
CA ARG A 204 16.68 16.19 11.24
C ARG A 204 18.02 16.77 10.77
N LEU A 205 18.96 16.95 11.69
CA LEU A 205 20.28 17.52 11.40
C LEU A 205 21.33 16.46 11.02
N GLY A 206 21.00 15.16 11.08
CA GLY A 206 21.96 14.08 10.84
C GLY A 206 23.06 13.99 11.90
N LEU A 207 22.77 14.44 13.13
CA LEU A 207 23.69 14.48 14.27
C LEU A 207 23.24 13.51 15.37
N THR A 208 24.10 13.29 16.36
CA THR A 208 23.70 12.69 17.63
C THR A 208 23.18 13.75 18.61
N VAL A 209 22.40 13.33 19.62
CA VAL A 209 21.90 14.22 20.69
C VAL A 209 23.05 14.94 21.40
N ASP A 210 24.16 14.25 21.64
CA ASP A 210 25.34 14.84 22.28
C ASP A 210 26.03 15.89 21.41
N GLN A 211 25.87 15.82 20.08
CA GLN A 211 26.44 16.76 19.10
C GLN A 211 25.53 17.95 18.80
N LEU A 212 24.30 18.00 19.31
CA LEU A 212 23.36 19.08 19.00
C LEU A 212 23.88 20.47 19.41
N GLN A 213 24.62 20.54 20.52
CA GLN A 213 25.17 21.80 21.06
C GLN A 213 24.10 22.91 21.11
N HIS A 214 24.29 24.01 20.36
CA HIS A 214 23.38 25.15 20.30
C HIS A 214 22.07 24.90 19.54
N ASN A 215 21.95 23.78 18.80
CA ASN A 215 20.72 23.40 18.10
C ASN A 215 19.68 22.76 19.03
N ARG A 216 20.07 22.44 20.27
CA ARG A 216 19.18 21.89 21.28
C ARG A 216 18.37 23.01 21.95
N LEU A 217 17.12 22.74 22.28
CA LEU A 217 16.35 23.65 23.15
C LEU A 217 17.04 23.80 24.51
N VAL A 218 17.14 25.04 25.00
CA VAL A 218 17.83 25.38 26.24
C VAL A 218 17.21 24.68 27.45
N ASN A 219 15.89 24.51 27.47
CA ASN A 219 15.13 23.88 28.54
C ASN A 219 13.79 23.28 28.04
N ALA A 220 13.00 22.71 28.95
CA ALA A 220 11.74 22.03 28.65
C ALA A 220 10.51 22.96 28.54
N GLN A 221 10.68 24.28 28.35
CA GLN A 221 9.58 25.25 28.50
C GLN A 221 8.70 25.43 27.25
N ARG A 222 9.03 24.78 26.12
CA ARG A 222 8.24 24.83 24.87
C ARG A 222 7.08 23.83 24.86
N HIS A 223 6.38 23.73 25.99
CA HIS A 223 5.17 22.94 26.15
C HIS A 223 3.95 23.81 26.46
N LEU A 224 2.75 23.22 26.42
CA LEU A 224 1.54 23.89 26.90
C LEU A 224 1.62 24.08 28.43
N ARG A 225 1.73 25.33 28.88
CA ARG A 225 1.98 25.71 30.27
C ARG A 225 0.69 26.06 30.99
N THR A 226 0.71 26.00 32.32
CA THR A 226 -0.47 26.45 33.09
C THR A 226 -0.70 27.96 32.93
N LYS A 227 -1.97 28.39 32.92
CA LYS A 227 -2.33 29.82 32.86
C LYS A 227 -1.67 30.66 33.95
N THR A 228 -1.47 30.07 35.13
CA THR A 228 -0.75 30.72 36.25
C THR A 228 0.70 31.05 35.89
N VAL A 229 1.43 30.08 35.31
CA VAL A 229 2.82 30.28 34.87
C VAL A 229 2.90 31.35 33.79
N ILE A 230 1.99 31.30 32.80
CA ILE A 230 1.92 32.28 31.71
C ILE A 230 1.64 33.68 32.27
N THR A 231 0.64 33.82 33.13
CA THR A 231 0.28 35.10 33.75
C THR A 231 1.43 35.70 34.56
N GLN A 232 2.19 34.88 35.27
CA GLN A 232 3.38 35.32 36.01
C GLN A 232 4.51 35.77 35.08
N GLN A 233 4.77 35.01 34.02
CA GLN A 233 5.83 35.32 33.07
C GLN A 233 5.58 36.63 32.31
N TRP A 234 4.32 36.88 31.96
CA TRP A 234 3.88 38.08 31.23
C TRP A 234 3.37 39.20 32.15
N ALA A 235 3.63 39.14 33.46
CA ALA A 235 3.11 40.13 34.41
C ALA A 235 3.52 41.58 34.10
N ARG A 236 4.65 41.80 33.42
CA ARG A 236 5.15 43.13 32.98
C ARG A 236 4.54 43.62 31.66
N CYS A 237 3.85 42.76 30.91
CA CYS A 237 3.23 43.06 29.62
C CYS A 237 1.92 42.26 29.50
N PRO A 238 0.93 42.51 30.40
CA PRO A 238 -0.35 41.82 30.40
C PRO A 238 -1.11 41.93 29.07
N GLU A 239 -0.94 43.05 28.36
CA GLU A 239 -1.55 43.35 27.06
C GLU A 239 -1.18 42.32 25.99
N ALA A 240 -0.01 41.67 26.09
CA ALA A 240 0.39 40.62 25.16
C ALA A 240 -0.46 39.34 25.31
N ILE A 241 -0.94 39.03 26.52
CA ILE A 241 -1.90 37.95 26.76
C ILE A 241 -3.29 38.36 26.23
N GLU A 242 -3.73 39.57 26.51
CA GLU A 242 -5.04 40.08 26.04
C GLU A 242 -5.12 40.05 24.51
N ARG A 243 -4.01 40.40 23.84
CA ARG A 243 -3.88 40.29 22.39
C ARG A 243 -4.09 38.86 21.86
N THR A 244 -3.73 37.83 22.63
CA THR A 244 -4.01 36.43 22.21
C THR A 244 -5.51 36.15 22.12
N ILE A 245 -6.29 36.71 23.05
CA ILE A 245 -7.74 36.53 23.11
C ILE A 245 -8.41 37.33 22.00
N GLU A 246 -7.98 38.56 21.76
CA GLU A 246 -8.50 39.38 20.65
C GLU A 246 -8.36 38.65 19.30
N ILE A 247 -7.18 38.11 19.00
CA ILE A 247 -6.94 37.36 17.76
C ILE A 247 -7.82 36.10 17.72
N ALA A 248 -7.92 35.37 18.84
CA ALA A 248 -8.74 34.17 18.92
C ALA A 248 -10.23 34.45 18.68
N GLU A 249 -10.76 35.56 19.20
CA GLU A 249 -12.16 35.97 19.01
C GLU A 249 -12.48 36.38 17.57
N HIS A 250 -11.48 36.89 16.83
CA HIS A 250 -11.63 37.17 15.40
C HIS A 250 -11.53 35.92 14.52
N CYS A 251 -10.91 34.85 15.01
CA CYS A 251 -10.73 33.62 14.24
C CYS A 251 -11.93 32.68 14.40
N THR A 252 -12.93 32.83 13.51
CA THR A 252 -14.21 32.10 13.60
C THR A 252 -14.32 30.91 12.64
N PHE A 253 -13.38 30.77 11.71
CA PHE A 253 -13.39 29.71 10.71
C PHE A 253 -13.32 28.31 11.33
N SER A 254 -14.21 27.42 10.87
CA SER A 254 -14.19 25.98 11.16
C SER A 254 -13.98 25.16 9.89
N LEU A 255 -13.28 24.02 10.01
CA LEU A 255 -13.17 23.07 8.88
C LEU A 255 -14.52 22.47 8.46
N ASP A 256 -15.54 22.49 9.34
CA ASP A 256 -16.90 22.07 8.97
C ASP A 256 -17.55 23.01 7.91
N GLU A 257 -16.99 24.20 7.67
CA GLU A 257 -17.43 25.10 6.61
C GLU A 257 -16.93 24.69 5.22
N LEU A 258 -15.96 23.76 5.13
CA LEU A 258 -15.45 23.26 3.86
C LEU A 258 -16.50 22.36 3.22
N ARG A 259 -17.10 22.83 2.11
CA ARG A 259 -18.04 22.06 1.31
C ARG A 259 -17.35 21.53 0.07
N TYR A 260 -17.45 20.22 -0.11
CA TYR A 260 -16.94 19.56 -1.30
C TYR A 260 -17.95 19.65 -2.45
N GLU A 261 -17.48 20.13 -3.61
CA GLU A 261 -18.30 20.32 -4.81
C GLU A 261 -17.66 19.59 -5.99
N TYR A 262 -18.43 18.70 -6.64
CA TYR A 262 -18.00 17.93 -7.81
C TYR A 262 -18.06 18.77 -9.10
N PRO A 263 -17.23 18.44 -10.12
CA PRO A 263 -17.29 19.13 -11.40
C PRO A 263 -18.63 19.04 -12.13
N GLU A 264 -19.06 20.14 -12.74
CA GLU A 264 -20.31 20.22 -13.51
C GLU A 264 -20.17 19.74 -14.96
N GLU A 265 -18.95 19.75 -15.50
CA GLU A 265 -18.60 19.41 -16.90
C GLU A 265 -18.63 17.91 -17.24
N LEU A 266 -19.40 17.14 -16.48
CA LEU A 266 -19.57 15.68 -16.63
C LEU A 266 -20.73 15.31 -17.55
N ALA A 267 -21.64 16.26 -17.80
CA ALA A 267 -22.79 16.09 -18.71
C ALA A 267 -22.63 16.98 -19.96
N PRO A 268 -23.24 16.59 -21.09
CA PRO A 268 -23.34 17.47 -22.26
C PRO A 268 -24.00 18.81 -21.91
N GLY A 269 -23.58 19.89 -22.57
CA GLY A 269 -24.09 21.23 -22.30
C GLY A 269 -25.61 21.32 -22.38
N GLY A 270 -26.24 21.84 -21.31
CA GLY A 270 -27.68 22.01 -21.20
C GLY A 270 -28.46 20.83 -20.61
N GLN A 271 -27.81 19.70 -20.29
CA GLN A 271 -28.42 18.54 -19.62
C GLN A 271 -27.99 18.45 -18.16
N ARG A 272 -28.90 18.09 -17.25
CA ARG A 272 -28.52 17.86 -15.85
C ARG A 272 -27.73 16.54 -15.70
N PRO A 273 -26.72 16.46 -14.83
CA PRO A 273 -25.95 15.24 -14.60
C PRO A 273 -26.82 13.99 -14.35
N MET A 274 -27.90 14.13 -13.57
CA MET A 274 -28.82 13.02 -13.30
C MET A 274 -29.56 12.54 -14.55
N GLU A 275 -29.97 13.44 -15.45
CA GLU A 275 -30.66 13.07 -16.69
C GLU A 275 -29.72 12.31 -17.64
N TYR A 276 -28.47 12.75 -17.71
CA TYR A 276 -27.45 12.09 -18.50
C TYR A 276 -27.11 10.69 -17.94
N LEU A 277 -26.99 10.57 -16.62
CA LEU A 277 -26.79 9.29 -15.95
C LEU A 277 -27.92 8.29 -16.24
N ARG A 278 -29.19 8.73 -16.19
CA ARG A 278 -30.35 7.88 -16.54
C ARG A 278 -30.29 7.38 -17.98
N GLU A 279 -29.89 8.24 -18.92
CA GLU A 279 -29.74 7.86 -20.33
C GLU A 279 -28.63 6.83 -20.53
N LEU A 280 -27.46 7.05 -19.94
CA LEU A 280 -26.34 6.11 -20.00
C LEU A 280 -26.69 4.75 -19.39
N ALA A 281 -27.38 4.73 -18.24
CA ALA A 281 -27.84 3.49 -17.61
C ALA A 281 -28.80 2.72 -18.52
N ARG A 282 -29.74 3.39 -19.21
CA ARG A 282 -30.67 2.77 -20.17
C ARG A 282 -29.95 2.21 -21.39
N GLN A 283 -29.01 2.95 -21.96
CA GLN A 283 -28.20 2.49 -23.10
C GLN A 283 -27.36 1.26 -22.71
N GLY A 284 -26.70 1.32 -21.55
CA GLY A 284 -25.91 0.21 -21.01
C GLY A 284 -26.75 -1.04 -20.74
N ALA A 285 -27.95 -0.88 -20.18
CA ALA A 285 -28.86 -2.00 -19.95
C ALA A 285 -29.26 -2.71 -21.27
N LYS A 286 -29.53 -1.96 -22.34
CA LYS A 286 -29.83 -2.53 -23.67
C LYS A 286 -28.63 -3.31 -24.24
N GLN A 287 -27.41 -2.83 -24.03
CA GLN A 287 -26.20 -3.51 -24.49
C GLN A 287 -25.90 -4.80 -23.72
N ARG A 288 -26.10 -4.78 -22.39
CA ARG A 288 -25.86 -5.95 -21.52
C ARG A 288 -26.92 -7.04 -21.68
N TYR A 289 -28.17 -6.65 -21.95
CA TYR A 289 -29.31 -7.55 -22.09
C TYR A 289 -29.93 -7.45 -23.50
N PRO A 290 -29.25 -7.95 -24.56
CA PRO A 290 -29.76 -7.85 -25.94
C PRO A 290 -31.08 -8.61 -26.14
N GLN A 291 -31.38 -9.59 -25.28
CA GLN A 291 -32.62 -10.38 -25.29
C GLN A 291 -33.75 -9.77 -24.44
N GLY A 292 -33.53 -8.59 -23.84
CA GLY A 292 -34.48 -7.92 -22.96
C GLY A 292 -34.01 -7.87 -21.50
N ILE A 293 -34.27 -6.75 -20.83
CA ILE A 293 -33.87 -6.51 -19.44
C ILE A 293 -34.84 -7.28 -18.51
N PRO A 294 -34.35 -8.12 -17.58
CA PRO A 294 -35.21 -8.78 -16.59
C PRO A 294 -35.98 -7.76 -15.73
N ALA A 295 -37.24 -8.05 -15.42
CA ALA A 295 -38.11 -7.13 -14.67
C ALA A 295 -37.55 -6.75 -13.28
N SER A 296 -36.92 -7.71 -12.59
CA SER A 296 -36.25 -7.47 -11.30
C SER A 296 -35.09 -6.47 -11.43
N VAL A 297 -34.27 -6.60 -12.48
CA VAL A 297 -33.14 -5.70 -12.76
C VAL A 297 -33.65 -4.31 -13.14
N GLN A 298 -34.73 -4.21 -13.91
CA GLN A 298 -35.32 -2.92 -14.26
C GLN A 298 -35.83 -2.17 -13.01
N GLN A 299 -36.51 -2.86 -12.09
CA GLN A 299 -36.96 -2.26 -10.82
C GLN A 299 -35.77 -1.81 -9.97
N LEU A 300 -34.71 -2.62 -9.92
CA LEU A 300 -33.49 -2.29 -9.19
C LEU A 300 -32.82 -1.04 -9.76
N ILE A 301 -32.66 -0.95 -11.08
CA ILE A 301 -32.07 0.24 -11.73
C ILE A 301 -32.82 1.53 -11.35
N GLU A 302 -34.16 1.52 -11.38
CA GLU A 302 -34.91 2.73 -11.02
C GLU A 302 -34.88 3.05 -9.52
N HIS A 303 -34.84 2.03 -8.66
CA HIS A 303 -34.63 2.23 -7.23
C HIS A 303 -33.27 2.87 -6.95
N GLU A 304 -32.19 2.35 -7.55
CA GLU A 304 -30.83 2.89 -7.41
C GLU A 304 -30.74 4.32 -7.93
N LEU A 305 -31.28 4.61 -9.12
CA LEU A 305 -31.28 5.96 -9.70
C LEU A 305 -32.03 6.97 -8.81
N SER A 306 -33.15 6.57 -8.21
CA SER A 306 -33.87 7.42 -7.25
C SER A 306 -33.06 7.70 -5.98
N LEU A 307 -32.30 6.71 -5.50
CA LEU A 307 -31.44 6.91 -4.32
C LEU A 307 -30.24 7.82 -4.65
N ILE A 308 -29.59 7.61 -5.80
CA ILE A 308 -28.48 8.46 -6.29
C ILE A 308 -28.93 9.91 -6.35
N GLU A 309 -30.11 10.18 -6.92
CA GLU A 309 -30.68 11.52 -7.05
C GLU A 309 -30.97 12.16 -5.68
N SER A 310 -31.49 11.38 -4.72
CA SER A 310 -31.78 11.89 -3.38
C SER A 310 -30.52 12.25 -2.57
N LEU A 311 -29.41 11.54 -2.81
CA LEU A 311 -28.13 11.74 -2.12
C LEU A 311 -27.15 12.63 -2.91
N ARG A 312 -27.52 13.04 -4.12
CA ARG A 312 -26.73 13.92 -5.01
C ARG A 312 -25.38 13.34 -5.44
N TYR A 313 -25.33 12.04 -5.74
CA TYR A 313 -24.09 11.36 -6.16
C TYR A 313 -23.95 11.17 -7.68
N GLU A 314 -24.82 11.75 -8.49
CA GLU A 314 -24.81 11.58 -9.94
C GLU A 314 -23.47 11.96 -10.60
N ALA A 315 -22.83 13.03 -10.12
CA ALA A 315 -21.53 13.48 -10.61
C ALA A 315 -20.40 12.45 -10.30
N TYR A 316 -20.48 11.79 -9.15
CA TYR A 316 -19.52 10.74 -8.78
C TYR A 316 -19.60 9.56 -9.76
N PHE A 317 -20.82 9.06 -10.03
CA PHE A 317 -21.02 7.96 -10.98
C PHE A 317 -20.57 8.32 -12.39
N LEU A 318 -20.86 9.54 -12.85
CA LEU A 318 -20.43 10.02 -14.16
C LEU A 318 -18.91 10.15 -14.25
N THR A 319 -18.24 10.57 -13.18
CA THR A 319 -16.78 10.65 -13.13
C THR A 319 -16.16 9.27 -13.31
N VAL A 320 -16.65 8.26 -12.57
CA VAL A 320 -16.12 6.90 -12.70
C VAL A 320 -16.46 6.29 -14.08
N TRP A 321 -17.67 6.52 -14.58
CA TRP A 321 -18.05 6.10 -15.93
C TRP A 321 -17.11 6.68 -16.99
N ASP A 322 -16.77 7.96 -16.88
CA ASP A 322 -15.89 8.64 -17.83
C ASP A 322 -14.47 8.06 -17.80
N LEU A 323 -13.93 7.73 -16.63
CA LEU A 323 -12.65 7.02 -16.49
C LEU A 323 -12.67 5.64 -17.15
N VAL A 324 -13.73 4.87 -16.92
CA VAL A 324 -13.91 3.54 -17.54
C VAL A 324 -14.06 3.67 -19.06
N ARG A 325 -14.79 4.68 -19.53
CA ARG A 325 -14.97 5.00 -20.96
C ARG A 325 -13.64 5.39 -21.60
N PHE A 326 -12.83 6.23 -20.95
CA PHE A 326 -11.48 6.56 -21.40
C PHE A 326 -10.59 5.31 -21.46
N ALA A 327 -10.51 4.53 -20.38
CA ALA A 327 -9.71 3.32 -20.34
C ALA A 327 -10.06 2.36 -21.49
N ARG A 328 -11.35 2.11 -21.74
CA ARG A 328 -11.81 1.29 -22.87
C ARG A 328 -11.44 1.88 -24.23
N SER A 329 -11.53 3.20 -24.40
CA SER A 329 -11.13 3.87 -25.65
C SER A 329 -9.63 3.67 -25.96
N GLN A 330 -8.80 3.55 -24.92
CA GLN A 330 -7.36 3.28 -25.02
C GLN A 330 -7.03 1.78 -24.95
N LYS A 331 -8.04 0.90 -24.98
CA LYS A 331 -7.91 -0.56 -24.83
C LYS A 331 -7.20 -0.97 -23.53
N ILE A 332 -7.40 -0.23 -22.45
CA ILE A 332 -6.92 -0.56 -21.10
C ILE A 332 -7.97 -1.44 -20.42
N LEU A 333 -7.55 -2.63 -19.96
CA LEU A 333 -8.42 -3.47 -19.14
C LEU A 333 -8.66 -2.82 -17.77
N CYS A 334 -9.92 -2.80 -17.37
CA CYS A 334 -10.35 -2.30 -16.08
C CYS A 334 -11.50 -3.12 -15.50
N GLN A 335 -11.61 -3.13 -14.17
CA GLN A 335 -12.68 -3.82 -13.46
C GLN A 335 -13.04 -3.11 -12.16
N GLY A 336 -14.31 -2.77 -11.99
CA GLY A 336 -14.86 -2.31 -10.72
C GLY A 336 -14.96 -3.44 -9.68
N ARG A 337 -14.66 -3.12 -8.43
CA ARG A 337 -14.68 -4.06 -7.29
C ARG A 337 -15.38 -3.49 -6.07
N GLY A 338 -15.37 -4.24 -4.97
CA GLY A 338 -15.94 -3.79 -3.71
C GLY A 338 -17.46 -3.79 -3.75
N SER A 339 -18.08 -2.90 -2.97
CA SER A 339 -19.53 -2.72 -2.91
C SER A 339 -20.12 -2.21 -4.22
N ALA A 340 -19.34 -1.57 -5.10
CA ALA A 340 -19.83 -1.13 -6.40
C ALA A 340 -20.40 -2.28 -7.25
N ALA A 341 -19.94 -3.52 -7.03
CA ALA A 341 -20.48 -4.72 -7.67
C ALA A 341 -21.94 -5.04 -7.28
N ASN A 342 -22.48 -4.43 -6.21
CA ASN A 342 -23.89 -4.55 -5.82
C ASN A 342 -24.82 -3.63 -6.62
N SER A 343 -24.28 -2.73 -7.43
CA SER A 343 -25.08 -1.75 -8.18
C SER A 343 -25.36 -2.22 -9.61
N ALA A 344 -26.64 -2.34 -9.93
CA ALA A 344 -27.11 -2.55 -11.29
C ALA A 344 -26.79 -1.35 -12.20
N VAL A 345 -26.83 -0.12 -11.67
CA VAL A 345 -26.40 1.08 -12.42
C VAL A 345 -24.91 0.98 -12.78
N CYS A 346 -24.02 0.61 -11.85
CA CYS A 346 -22.60 0.38 -12.15
C CYS A 346 -22.38 -0.71 -13.20
N TYR A 347 -23.16 -1.79 -13.16
CA TYR A 347 -23.10 -2.86 -14.16
C TYR A 347 -23.51 -2.37 -15.57
N CYS A 348 -24.59 -1.59 -15.64
CA CYS A 348 -25.09 -0.98 -16.88
C CYS A 348 -24.09 0.03 -17.47
N LEU A 349 -23.50 0.88 -16.64
CA LEU A 349 -22.41 1.80 -17.05
C LEU A 349 -21.13 1.05 -17.46
N GLY A 350 -21.06 -0.25 -17.17
CA GLY A 350 -19.93 -1.11 -17.43
C GLY A 350 -18.75 -0.88 -16.49
N ILE A 351 -18.97 -0.22 -15.35
CA ILE A 351 -17.97 -0.07 -14.29
C ILE A 351 -17.66 -1.46 -13.70
N THR A 352 -18.69 -2.27 -13.48
CA THR A 352 -18.56 -3.64 -12.94
C THR A 352 -18.93 -4.69 -13.99
N SER A 353 -18.45 -5.92 -13.76
CA SER A 353 -18.69 -7.08 -14.64
C SER A 353 -19.62 -8.13 -14.00
N VAL A 354 -20.11 -7.88 -12.77
CA VAL A 354 -20.97 -8.81 -12.03
C VAL A 354 -22.43 -8.56 -12.40
N ASP A 355 -23.08 -9.59 -12.94
CA ASP A 355 -24.47 -9.53 -13.38
C ASP A 355 -25.44 -9.58 -12.18
N PRO A 356 -26.25 -8.52 -11.93
CA PRO A 356 -27.20 -8.49 -10.83
C PRO A 356 -28.34 -9.52 -11.00
N ALA A 357 -28.59 -10.05 -12.21
CA ALA A 357 -29.57 -11.11 -12.39
C ALA A 357 -29.10 -12.48 -11.85
N ARG A 358 -27.79 -12.65 -11.64
CA ARG A 358 -27.17 -13.92 -11.18
C ARG A 358 -26.86 -13.93 -9.69
N SER A 359 -27.04 -12.80 -9.00
CA SER A 359 -26.58 -12.62 -7.62
C SER A 359 -27.60 -11.84 -6.79
N ASP A 360 -27.83 -12.26 -5.55
CA ASP A 360 -28.83 -11.65 -4.64
C ASP A 360 -28.12 -10.64 -3.73
N LEU A 361 -27.47 -9.66 -4.35
CA LEU A 361 -26.61 -8.68 -3.69
C LEU A 361 -27.41 -7.54 -3.06
N LEU A 362 -27.00 -7.10 -1.86
CA LEU A 362 -27.66 -6.03 -1.11
C LEU A 362 -27.11 -4.66 -1.54
N PHE A 363 -27.91 -3.85 -2.24
CA PHE A 363 -27.51 -2.52 -2.71
C PHE A 363 -27.25 -1.54 -1.55
N GLU A 364 -27.98 -1.66 -0.45
CA GLU A 364 -27.85 -0.80 0.75
C GLU A 364 -26.45 -0.86 1.37
N ARG A 365 -25.72 -1.95 1.10
CA ARG A 365 -24.31 -2.09 1.49
C ARG A 365 -23.39 -1.14 0.72
N PHE A 366 -23.76 -0.77 -0.50
CA PHE A 366 -23.05 0.22 -1.29
C PHE A 366 -23.46 1.63 -0.88
N MET A 367 -24.75 1.89 -0.74
CA MET A 367 -25.27 3.22 -0.44
C MET A 367 -26.64 3.16 0.27
N SER A 368 -26.81 3.94 1.33
CA SER A 368 -28.08 4.03 2.08
C SER A 368 -28.29 5.45 2.64
N ARG A 369 -29.55 5.82 2.89
CA ARG A 369 -29.90 7.15 3.45
C ARG A 369 -29.46 7.31 4.90
N GLU A 370 -29.52 6.24 5.68
CA GLU A 370 -29.21 6.22 7.12
C GLU A 370 -27.70 6.42 7.39
N ARG A 371 -26.86 6.19 6.37
CA ARG A 371 -25.40 6.25 6.47
C ARG A 371 -24.87 7.68 6.38
N ASN A 372 -25.45 8.52 5.51
CA ASN A 372 -24.92 9.85 5.14
C ASN A 372 -23.39 9.87 4.89
N GLU A 373 -22.81 8.74 4.47
CA GLU A 373 -21.41 8.61 4.09
C GLU A 373 -21.30 8.41 2.58
N ALA A 374 -20.18 8.87 2.04
CA ALA A 374 -19.71 8.64 0.68
C ALA A 374 -19.83 7.18 0.18
N PRO A 375 -20.36 6.93 -1.03
CA PRO A 375 -20.11 5.68 -1.73
C PRO A 375 -18.64 5.64 -2.19
N ASP A 376 -18.01 4.46 -2.10
CA ASP A 376 -16.64 4.24 -2.55
C ASP A 376 -16.66 3.30 -3.76
N ILE A 377 -16.29 3.82 -4.94
CA ILE A 377 -16.21 3.05 -6.19
C ILE A 377 -14.74 2.87 -6.58
N ASP A 378 -14.23 1.69 -6.25
CA ASP A 378 -12.90 1.24 -6.63
C ASP A 378 -12.89 0.66 -8.06
N VAL A 379 -11.97 1.14 -8.90
CA VAL A 379 -11.71 0.55 -10.22
C VAL A 379 -10.25 0.13 -10.32
N ASP A 380 -10.03 -1.16 -10.56
CA ASP A 380 -8.71 -1.72 -10.88
C ASP A 380 -8.42 -1.51 -12.37
N PHE A 381 -7.26 -0.91 -12.68
CA PHE A 381 -6.71 -0.78 -14.04
C PHE A 381 -5.45 -1.65 -14.20
N GLU A 382 -5.03 -1.86 -15.45
CA GLU A 382 -3.71 -2.43 -15.74
C GLU A 382 -2.59 -1.66 -15.01
N HIS A 383 -1.75 -2.38 -14.27
CA HIS A 383 -0.70 -1.77 -13.44
C HIS A 383 0.23 -0.85 -14.22
N GLU A 384 0.64 -1.26 -15.42
CA GLU A 384 1.62 -0.56 -16.26
C GLU A 384 1.01 0.64 -16.99
N ARG A 385 -0.31 0.61 -17.26
CA ARG A 385 -1.01 1.64 -18.05
C ARG A 385 -1.90 2.54 -17.22
N ARG A 386 -1.96 2.33 -15.91
CA ARG A 386 -2.71 3.19 -14.98
C ARG A 386 -2.28 4.65 -15.06
N GLU A 387 -1.01 4.92 -15.34
CA GLU A 387 -0.53 6.31 -15.47
C GLU A 387 -1.28 7.09 -16.54
N GLU A 388 -1.65 6.45 -17.66
CA GLU A 388 -2.43 7.07 -18.73
C GLU A 388 -3.79 7.56 -18.20
N VAL A 389 -4.41 6.80 -17.29
CA VAL A 389 -5.71 7.15 -16.66
C VAL A 389 -5.56 8.30 -15.67
N LEU A 390 -4.49 8.31 -14.87
CA LEU A 390 -4.20 9.42 -13.95
C LEU A 390 -3.91 10.72 -14.72
N GLN A 391 -3.13 10.62 -15.79
CA GLN A 391 -2.82 11.77 -16.65
C GLN A 391 -4.05 12.28 -17.39
N TYR A 392 -4.98 11.40 -17.78
CA TYR A 392 -6.28 11.82 -18.32
C TYR A 392 -7.06 12.71 -17.35
N ILE A 393 -7.08 12.37 -16.06
CA ILE A 393 -7.73 13.20 -15.02
C ILE A 393 -7.07 14.58 -14.96
N TYR A 394 -5.73 14.63 -14.91
CA TYR A 394 -5.01 15.90 -14.87
C TYR A 394 -5.18 16.74 -16.14
N GLN A 395 -5.24 16.11 -17.31
CA GLN A 395 -5.47 16.80 -18.57
C GLN A 395 -6.89 17.35 -18.68
N LYS A 396 -7.88 16.62 -18.16
CA LYS A 396 -9.29 17.01 -18.20
C LYS A 396 -9.60 18.14 -17.21
N TYR A 397 -9.22 17.98 -15.93
CA TYR A 397 -9.61 18.92 -14.87
C TYR A 397 -8.52 19.95 -14.52
N GLY A 398 -7.27 19.70 -14.93
CA GLY A 398 -6.12 20.49 -14.53
C GLY A 398 -5.55 20.07 -13.15
N ARG A 399 -4.26 20.33 -12.95
CA ARG A 399 -3.56 20.04 -11.68
C ARG A 399 -3.96 20.97 -10.53
N ASP A 400 -4.73 22.01 -10.82
CA ASP A 400 -5.25 22.96 -9.84
C ASP A 400 -6.60 22.54 -9.26
N ARG A 401 -7.31 21.61 -9.93
CA ARG A 401 -8.63 21.07 -9.52
C ARG A 401 -8.60 19.57 -9.25
N ALA A 402 -7.50 18.90 -9.55
CA ALA A 402 -7.30 17.48 -9.27
C ALA A 402 -5.94 17.22 -8.61
N GLY A 403 -5.92 16.28 -7.67
CA GLY A 403 -4.70 15.87 -6.97
C GLY A 403 -4.84 14.49 -6.32
N MET A 404 -3.72 13.79 -6.17
CA MET A 404 -3.69 12.51 -5.47
C MET A 404 -3.88 12.72 -3.97
N THR A 405 -4.64 11.85 -3.31
CA THR A 405 -4.72 11.78 -1.84
C THR A 405 -3.32 11.53 -1.25
N GLY A 406 -3.03 12.15 -0.10
CA GLY A 406 -1.81 11.91 0.65
C GLY A 406 -1.82 10.56 1.36
N VAL A 407 -0.66 10.15 1.86
CA VAL A 407 -0.51 9.04 2.80
C VAL A 407 0.50 9.45 3.86
N VAL A 408 0.10 9.38 5.12
CA VAL A 408 1.01 9.66 6.23
C VAL A 408 1.80 8.40 6.58
N ILE A 409 3.08 8.35 6.20
CA ILE A 409 3.96 7.24 6.56
C ILE A 409 4.41 7.43 8.00
N THR A 410 4.07 6.50 8.88
CA THR A 410 4.42 6.56 10.30
C THR A 410 5.66 5.74 10.66
N TYR A 411 6.32 6.14 11.74
CA TYR A 411 7.38 5.39 12.37
C TYR A 411 6.84 4.04 12.87
N ARG A 412 7.46 2.95 12.39
CA ARG A 412 7.25 1.59 12.91
C ARG A 412 8.48 1.18 13.70
N SER A 413 8.40 0.12 14.51
CA SER A 413 9.49 -0.29 15.41
C SER A 413 10.86 -0.32 14.73
N ARG A 414 10.96 -0.85 13.50
CA ARG A 414 12.24 -0.92 12.76
C ARG A 414 12.79 0.45 12.36
N SER A 415 11.97 1.37 11.87
CA SER A 415 12.43 2.72 11.50
C SER A 415 12.70 3.57 12.74
N ALA A 416 11.89 3.42 13.80
CA ALA A 416 12.10 4.08 15.07
C ALA A 416 13.44 3.65 15.70
N VAL A 417 13.73 2.35 15.78
CA VAL A 417 15.03 1.83 16.26
C VAL A 417 16.21 2.41 15.48
N ARG A 418 16.06 2.54 14.15
CA ARG A 418 17.13 3.08 13.30
C ARG A 418 17.42 4.55 13.60
N ASP A 419 16.39 5.38 13.62
CA ASP A 419 16.56 6.82 13.77
C ASP A 419 16.92 7.18 15.23
N VAL A 420 16.24 6.58 16.22
CA VAL A 420 16.59 6.75 17.64
C VAL A 420 17.99 6.22 17.94
N GLY A 421 18.34 5.04 17.43
CA GLY A 421 19.66 4.44 17.67
C GLY A 421 20.80 5.30 17.13
N LYS A 422 20.64 5.85 15.92
CA LYS A 422 21.59 6.81 15.35
C LYS A 422 21.65 8.11 16.17
N ALA A 423 20.51 8.68 16.53
CA ALA A 423 20.44 9.90 17.33
C ALA A 423 21.09 9.73 18.71
N LEU A 424 21.00 8.55 19.33
CA LEU A 424 21.65 8.23 20.60
C LEU A 424 23.14 7.83 20.46
N GLY A 425 23.71 7.85 19.26
CA GLY A 425 25.14 7.58 19.02
C GLY A 425 25.53 6.10 19.01
N LEU A 426 24.59 5.18 18.78
CA LEU A 426 24.92 3.76 18.58
C LEU A 426 25.64 3.55 17.24
N SER A 427 26.58 2.60 17.18
CA SER A 427 27.24 2.23 15.93
C SER A 427 26.24 1.66 14.91
N LEU A 428 26.48 1.94 13.63
CA LEU A 428 25.59 1.49 12.55
C LEU A 428 25.44 -0.04 12.53
N ASP A 429 26.50 -0.79 12.85
CA ASP A 429 26.44 -2.25 12.93
C ASP A 429 25.45 -2.73 14.00
N LYS A 430 25.45 -2.10 15.19
CA LYS A 430 24.51 -2.44 16.26
C LYS A 430 23.09 -2.04 15.89
N VAL A 431 22.92 -0.86 15.29
CA VAL A 431 21.61 -0.38 14.82
C VAL A 431 21.04 -1.31 13.76
N ASP A 432 21.83 -1.71 12.77
CA ASP A 432 21.38 -2.61 11.71
C ASP A 432 21.15 -4.04 12.22
N ALA A 433 21.98 -4.53 13.15
CA ALA A 433 21.73 -5.80 13.81
C ALA A 433 20.40 -5.78 14.57
N LEU A 434 20.14 -4.74 15.38
CA LEU A 434 18.91 -4.61 16.15
C LEU A 434 17.69 -4.45 15.22
N ALA A 435 17.76 -3.56 14.24
CA ALA A 435 16.70 -3.33 13.27
C ALA A 435 16.39 -4.58 12.43
N LYS A 436 17.39 -5.43 12.15
CA LYS A 436 17.19 -6.73 11.48
C LYS A 436 16.53 -7.77 12.39
N GLN A 437 16.62 -7.65 13.71
CA GLN A 437 16.01 -8.58 14.66
C GLN A 437 14.58 -8.23 15.06
N VAL A 438 14.14 -6.99 14.86
CA VAL A 438 12.76 -6.55 15.11
C VAL A 438 11.77 -7.23 14.14
N GLU A 439 10.65 -7.71 14.67
CA GLU A 439 9.61 -8.43 13.93
C GLU A 439 8.30 -7.62 13.80
N GLY A 440 7.93 -6.86 14.83
CA GLY A 440 6.62 -6.20 14.98
C GLY A 440 6.30 -5.03 14.03
N TYR A 441 5.02 -4.91 13.65
CA TYR A 441 4.47 -3.86 12.77
C TYR A 441 4.11 -2.55 13.51
N ALA A 442 3.85 -2.63 14.82
CA ALA A 442 3.51 -1.48 15.66
C ALA A 442 4.54 -1.36 16.80
N THR A 443 4.44 -2.22 17.81
CA THR A 443 5.38 -2.31 18.92
C THR A 443 6.08 -3.67 18.94
N GLU A 444 7.36 -3.70 19.35
CA GLU A 444 8.13 -4.93 19.56
C GLU A 444 8.15 -5.22 21.06
N PRO A 445 7.25 -6.10 21.56
CA PRO A 445 7.10 -6.34 23.00
C PRO A 445 8.35 -6.98 23.64
N LYS A 446 9.27 -7.53 22.84
CA LYS A 446 10.53 -8.15 23.30
C LYS A 446 11.76 -7.32 22.92
N LEU A 447 11.63 -6.01 22.74
CA LEU A 447 12.73 -5.16 22.30
C LEU A 447 13.92 -5.21 23.28
N ASP A 448 13.64 -5.40 24.58
CA ASP A 448 14.65 -5.60 25.62
C ASP A 448 15.51 -6.86 25.36
N GLU A 449 14.88 -7.99 25.01
CA GLU A 449 15.56 -9.24 24.68
C GLU A 449 16.42 -9.09 23.42
N ARG A 450 15.89 -8.39 22.41
CA ARG A 450 16.63 -8.10 21.16
C ARG A 450 17.84 -7.21 21.41
N CYS A 451 17.72 -6.21 22.26
CA CYS A 451 18.85 -5.39 22.69
C CYS A 451 19.96 -6.26 23.30
N ARG A 452 19.62 -7.18 24.22
CA ARG A 452 20.61 -8.11 24.83
C ARG A 452 21.31 -8.96 23.76
N GLN A 453 20.57 -9.45 22.77
CA GLN A 453 21.11 -10.29 21.68
C GLN A 453 22.14 -9.57 20.78
N VAL A 454 22.09 -8.23 20.70
CA VAL A 454 23.07 -7.42 19.93
C VAL A 454 24.11 -6.74 20.82
N GLY A 455 24.15 -7.08 22.11
CA GLY A 455 25.10 -6.49 23.06
C GLY A 455 24.76 -5.05 23.47
N ILE A 456 23.48 -4.72 23.54
CA ILE A 456 22.95 -3.50 24.16
C ILE A 456 22.27 -3.92 25.47
N ASP A 457 22.79 -3.48 26.62
CA ASP A 457 22.16 -3.76 27.91
C ASP A 457 20.89 -2.89 28.08
N PRO A 458 19.68 -3.48 28.13
CA PRO A 458 18.43 -2.73 28.29
C PRO A 458 18.31 -2.04 29.66
N GLU A 459 19.05 -2.49 30.67
CA GLU A 459 19.06 -1.86 32.00
C GLU A 459 20.04 -0.70 32.12
N SER A 460 20.96 -0.57 31.17
CA SER A 460 21.85 0.59 31.08
C SER A 460 21.06 1.88 30.84
N SER A 461 21.63 3.02 31.22
CA SER A 461 21.01 4.34 30.98
C SER A 461 20.69 4.57 29.50
N LEU A 462 21.59 4.14 28.60
CA LEU A 462 21.40 4.21 27.16
C LEU A 462 20.29 3.26 26.68
N GLY A 463 20.28 2.02 27.18
CA GLY A 463 19.27 1.02 26.85
C GLY A 463 17.86 1.45 27.24
N ARG A 464 17.67 1.93 28.48
CA ARG A 464 16.37 2.44 28.96
C ARG A 464 15.88 3.63 28.13
N ARG A 465 16.76 4.56 27.77
CA ARG A 465 16.43 5.70 26.89
C ARG A 465 16.02 5.21 25.51
N LEU A 466 16.78 4.30 24.90
CA LEU A 466 16.47 3.71 23.60
C LEU A 466 15.07 3.10 23.60
N LEU A 467 14.76 2.24 24.59
CA LEU A 467 13.47 1.57 24.69
C LEU A 467 12.31 2.57 24.80
N HIS A 468 12.42 3.54 25.73
CA HIS A 468 11.39 4.56 25.94
C HIS A 468 11.17 5.45 24.70
N LEU A 469 12.25 5.91 24.06
CA LEU A 469 12.17 6.81 22.91
C LEU A 469 11.69 6.09 21.64
N VAL A 470 12.00 4.80 21.48
CA VAL A 470 11.45 3.99 20.39
C VAL A 470 9.95 3.80 20.55
N ASP A 471 9.46 3.58 21.76
CA ASP A 471 8.03 3.45 22.06
C ASP A 471 7.30 4.77 21.79
N GLU A 472 7.82 5.89 22.31
CA GLU A 472 7.25 7.23 22.11
C GLU A 472 7.26 7.70 20.65
N LEU A 473 8.30 7.36 19.87
CA LEU A 473 8.37 7.71 18.45
C LEU A 473 7.47 6.82 17.58
N THR A 474 7.12 5.62 18.03
CA THR A 474 6.32 4.69 17.24
C THR A 474 4.92 5.27 17.00
N GLY A 475 4.48 5.30 15.75
CA GLY A 475 3.21 5.91 15.35
C GLY A 475 3.32 7.40 14.97
N PHE A 476 4.43 8.08 15.25
CA PHE A 476 4.66 9.44 14.77
C PHE A 476 4.71 9.47 13.23
N PRO A 477 4.21 10.53 12.60
CA PRO A 477 4.32 10.69 11.16
C PRO A 477 5.78 11.04 10.80
N ARG A 478 6.31 10.36 9.78
CA ARG A 478 7.70 10.48 9.34
C ARG A 478 7.82 11.36 8.09
N HIS A 479 6.90 11.19 7.14
CA HIS A 479 6.80 11.99 5.92
C HIS A 479 5.47 11.73 5.20
N LEU A 480 5.12 12.62 4.27
CA LEU A 480 4.00 12.43 3.34
C LEU A 480 4.43 11.63 2.11
N SER A 481 3.62 10.65 1.76
CA SER A 481 3.68 9.90 0.51
C SER A 481 2.40 10.12 -0.29
N GLN A 482 2.35 9.59 -1.51
CA GLN A 482 1.15 9.61 -2.34
C GLN A 482 0.33 8.34 -2.13
N HIS A 483 -0.99 8.45 -2.14
CA HIS A 483 -1.88 7.30 -2.15
C HIS A 483 -1.67 6.49 -3.42
N VAL A 484 -1.91 5.19 -3.34
CA VAL A 484 -1.67 4.30 -4.49
C VAL A 484 -2.61 4.58 -5.65
N GLY A 485 -3.78 5.17 -5.43
CA GLY A 485 -4.75 5.46 -6.51
C GLY A 485 -5.80 6.52 -6.22
N GLY A 486 -5.81 7.11 -5.04
CA GLY A 486 -6.91 7.98 -4.60
C GLY A 486 -6.77 9.36 -5.22
N MET A 487 -7.82 9.81 -5.88
CA MET A 487 -7.87 11.09 -6.58
C MET A 487 -9.01 11.93 -6.01
N VAL A 488 -8.71 13.18 -5.67
CA VAL A 488 -9.70 14.19 -5.31
C VAL A 488 -9.84 15.14 -6.49
N ILE A 489 -11.09 15.43 -6.87
CA ILE A 489 -11.42 16.28 -8.03
C ILE A 489 -12.47 17.28 -7.59
N THR A 490 -12.29 18.57 -7.84
CA THR A 490 -13.19 19.64 -7.37
C THR A 490 -13.70 20.52 -8.50
N GLN A 491 -14.88 21.13 -8.31
CA GLN A 491 -15.37 22.17 -9.21
C GLN A 491 -14.50 23.42 -9.14
N GLY A 492 -14.28 23.95 -7.94
CA GLY A 492 -13.35 25.06 -7.70
C GLY A 492 -11.88 24.62 -7.61
N PRO A 493 -10.95 25.56 -7.37
CA PRO A 493 -9.54 25.25 -7.15
C PRO A 493 -9.37 24.37 -5.90
N LEU A 494 -8.77 23.18 -6.07
CA LEU A 494 -8.56 22.20 -5.01
C LEU A 494 -7.68 22.76 -3.89
N CYS A 495 -6.75 23.66 -4.24
CA CYS A 495 -5.86 24.31 -3.30
C CYS A 495 -6.58 25.20 -2.27
N GLU A 496 -7.84 25.55 -2.47
CA GLU A 496 -8.66 26.26 -1.47
C GLU A 496 -9.26 25.33 -0.42
N LEU A 497 -9.33 24.03 -0.69
CA LEU A 497 -9.73 23.02 0.28
C LEU A 497 -8.51 22.50 1.04
N VAL A 498 -7.44 22.15 0.33
CA VAL A 498 -6.25 21.54 0.91
C VAL A 498 -5.00 21.92 0.11
N PRO A 499 -3.87 22.24 0.75
CA PRO A 499 -2.66 22.55 0.02
C PRO A 499 -2.19 21.40 -0.90
N ILE A 500 -1.69 21.77 -2.07
CA ILE A 500 -1.21 20.85 -3.10
C ILE A 500 0.32 20.95 -3.20
N GLU A 501 1.00 19.81 -3.30
CA GLU A 501 2.45 19.74 -3.53
C GLU A 501 2.81 18.86 -4.73
N ASN A 502 4.04 19.00 -5.23
CA ASN A 502 4.57 18.13 -6.27
C ASN A 502 4.81 16.73 -5.73
N ALA A 503 4.36 15.71 -6.46
CA ALA A 503 4.75 14.35 -6.18
C ALA A 503 6.19 14.08 -6.69
N ALA A 504 6.76 12.94 -6.28
CA ALA A 504 8.09 12.53 -6.75
C ALA A 504 8.08 12.12 -8.24
N MET A 505 6.93 11.62 -8.71
CA MET A 505 6.74 11.32 -10.12
C MET A 505 6.35 12.60 -10.87
N GLU A 506 6.99 12.80 -12.02
CA GLU A 506 6.74 13.95 -12.89
C GLU A 506 5.26 14.04 -13.29
N GLY A 507 4.77 15.27 -13.45
CA GLY A 507 3.38 15.50 -13.87
C GLY A 507 2.30 15.23 -12.81
N ARG A 508 2.65 14.73 -11.61
CA ARG A 508 1.69 14.43 -10.55
C ARG A 508 1.67 15.46 -9.43
N THR A 509 0.52 15.62 -8.78
CA THR A 509 0.32 16.44 -7.58
C THR A 509 -0.30 15.60 -6.48
N VAL A 510 0.00 15.94 -5.23
CA VAL A 510 -0.54 15.25 -4.05
C VAL A 510 -1.04 16.29 -3.04
N ILE A 511 -2.15 15.98 -2.38
CA ILE A 511 -2.71 16.78 -1.28
C ILE A 511 -2.15 16.30 0.05
N GLN A 512 -2.20 17.16 1.07
CA GLN A 512 -1.57 16.87 2.37
C GLN A 512 -2.37 15.93 3.29
N TRP A 513 -3.62 15.64 2.93
CA TRP A 513 -4.55 14.84 3.74
C TRP A 513 -4.62 13.41 3.24
N ASP A 514 -4.64 12.46 4.18
CA ASP A 514 -4.83 11.05 3.88
C ASP A 514 -6.31 10.64 3.86
N LYS A 515 -6.56 9.33 3.70
CA LYS A 515 -7.92 8.80 3.61
C LYS A 515 -8.76 9.19 4.83
N ASP A 516 -8.22 9.02 6.04
CA ASP A 516 -8.99 9.21 7.26
C ASP A 516 -9.30 10.70 7.44
N ASP A 517 -8.37 11.57 7.06
CA ASP A 517 -8.57 13.02 7.05
C ASP A 517 -9.66 13.45 6.03
N LEU A 518 -9.73 12.82 4.85
CA LEU A 518 -10.79 13.11 3.86
C LEU A 518 -12.16 12.62 4.32
N ASP A 519 -12.23 11.44 4.94
CA ASP A 519 -13.46 10.84 5.46
C ASP A 519 -14.05 11.73 6.58
N GLU A 520 -13.21 12.27 7.48
CA GLU A 520 -13.62 13.20 8.55
C GLU A 520 -14.27 14.49 8.00
N LEU A 521 -13.80 14.97 6.85
CA LEU A 521 -14.32 16.17 6.18
C LEU A 521 -15.42 15.88 5.14
N GLY A 522 -15.80 14.62 4.94
CA GLY A 522 -16.79 14.23 3.94
C GLY A 522 -16.36 14.51 2.50
N ILE A 523 -15.05 14.55 2.22
CA ILE A 523 -14.51 14.79 0.87
C ILE A 523 -14.47 13.47 0.11
N LEU A 524 -15.07 13.47 -1.09
CA LEU A 524 -15.18 12.28 -1.91
C LEU A 524 -13.91 12.07 -2.74
N LYS A 525 -13.52 10.81 -2.89
CA LYS A 525 -12.35 10.40 -3.69
C LYS A 525 -12.73 9.31 -4.68
N VAL A 526 -11.98 9.25 -5.77
CA VAL A 526 -12.05 8.17 -6.76
C VAL A 526 -10.77 7.36 -6.69
N ASP A 527 -10.88 6.06 -6.43
CA ASP A 527 -9.72 5.17 -6.33
C ASP A 527 -9.42 4.51 -7.69
N CYS A 528 -8.39 5.04 -8.36
CA CYS A 528 -7.78 4.47 -9.56
C CYS A 528 -6.68 3.47 -9.18
N LEU A 529 -7.06 2.22 -8.97
CA LEU A 529 -6.18 1.18 -8.44
C LEU A 529 -5.44 0.45 -9.56
N SER A 530 -4.37 -0.26 -9.22
CA SER A 530 -3.61 -1.07 -10.16
C SER A 530 -3.68 -2.54 -9.80
N LEU A 531 -3.87 -3.38 -10.82
CA LEU A 531 -3.86 -4.83 -10.66
C LEU A 531 -2.94 -5.46 -11.70
N GLY A 532 -1.82 -6.04 -11.24
CA GLY A 532 -0.82 -6.66 -12.12
C GLY A 532 -1.40 -7.80 -12.97
N MET A 533 -2.38 -8.54 -12.44
CA MET A 533 -3.04 -9.61 -13.19
C MET A 533 -3.79 -9.09 -14.42
N LEU A 534 -4.34 -7.88 -14.41
CA LEU A 534 -4.96 -7.29 -15.60
C LEU A 534 -3.92 -7.04 -16.69
N SER A 535 -2.71 -6.57 -16.33
CA SER A 535 -1.59 -6.44 -17.28
C SER A 535 -1.21 -7.80 -17.87
N ALA A 536 -1.11 -8.84 -17.04
CA ALA A 536 -0.77 -10.19 -17.49
C ALA A 536 -1.85 -10.76 -18.43
N ILE A 537 -3.13 -10.59 -18.10
CA ILE A 537 -4.25 -11.03 -18.95
C ILE A 537 -4.25 -10.28 -20.29
N ARG A 538 -4.06 -8.96 -20.29
CA ARG A 538 -3.97 -8.18 -21.54
C ARG A 538 -2.82 -8.68 -22.41
N ARG A 539 -1.64 -8.88 -21.83
CA ARG A 539 -0.47 -9.44 -22.53
C ARG A 539 -0.77 -10.84 -23.07
N CYS A 540 -1.55 -11.65 -22.36
CA CYS A 540 -1.98 -12.96 -22.86
C CYS A 540 -2.86 -12.82 -24.10
N PHE A 541 -3.89 -11.97 -24.05
CA PHE A 541 -4.79 -11.74 -25.19
C PHE A 541 -4.04 -11.20 -26.40
N GLU A 542 -3.11 -10.27 -26.18
CA GLU A 542 -2.27 -9.73 -27.23
C GLU A 542 -1.39 -10.80 -27.88
N LYS A 543 -0.69 -11.61 -27.09
CA LYS A 543 0.15 -12.71 -27.59
C LYS A 543 -0.68 -13.78 -28.31
N ILE A 544 -1.85 -14.16 -27.77
CA ILE A 544 -2.76 -15.12 -28.42
C ILE A 544 -3.23 -14.59 -29.77
N ARG A 545 -3.61 -13.31 -29.85
CA ARG A 545 -4.03 -12.66 -31.10
C ARG A 545 -2.91 -12.69 -32.14
N ILE A 546 -1.68 -12.37 -31.74
CA ILE A 546 -0.52 -12.38 -32.64
C ILE A 546 -0.23 -13.80 -33.18
N HIS A 547 -0.28 -14.84 -32.34
CA HIS A 547 0.13 -16.20 -32.72
C HIS A 547 -0.98 -17.02 -33.37
N THR A 548 -2.23 -16.80 -32.97
CA THR A 548 -3.37 -17.63 -33.40
C THR A 548 -4.43 -16.88 -34.19
N GLY A 549 -4.36 -15.55 -34.25
CA GLY A 549 -5.40 -14.69 -34.84
C GLY A 549 -6.69 -14.59 -34.02
N ARG A 550 -6.81 -15.31 -32.89
CA ARG A 550 -8.02 -15.31 -32.06
C ARG A 550 -8.04 -14.10 -31.13
N GLU A 551 -9.19 -13.42 -31.06
CA GLU A 551 -9.39 -12.28 -30.18
C GLU A 551 -10.21 -12.66 -28.94
N PHE A 552 -9.59 -12.54 -27.77
CA PHE A 552 -10.23 -12.77 -26.48
C PHE A 552 -10.37 -11.46 -25.69
N THR A 553 -11.42 -11.42 -24.87
CA THR A 553 -11.77 -10.36 -23.93
C THR A 553 -12.26 -11.00 -22.64
N LEU A 554 -12.37 -10.24 -21.55
CA LEU A 554 -12.96 -10.75 -20.30
C LEU A 554 -14.41 -11.24 -20.47
N ALA A 555 -15.13 -10.79 -21.51
CA ALA A 555 -16.53 -11.11 -21.74
C ALA A 555 -16.76 -12.31 -22.68
N ASN A 556 -15.80 -12.67 -23.53
CA ASN A 556 -15.98 -13.72 -24.55
C ASN A 556 -15.19 -15.01 -24.29
N ILE A 557 -14.47 -15.10 -23.16
CA ILE A 557 -13.85 -16.35 -22.74
C ILE A 557 -14.95 -17.39 -22.46
N PRO A 558 -14.78 -18.66 -22.89
CA PRO A 558 -15.74 -19.72 -22.58
C PRO A 558 -16.00 -19.84 -21.08
N ALA A 559 -17.26 -19.67 -20.68
CA ALA A 559 -17.67 -19.82 -19.29
C ALA A 559 -17.83 -21.30 -18.89
N GLU A 560 -17.56 -21.59 -17.62
CA GLU A 560 -17.87 -22.88 -16.99
C GLU A 560 -17.22 -24.13 -17.63
N ASP A 561 -16.00 -24.04 -18.18
CA ASP A 561 -15.30 -25.20 -18.77
C ASP A 561 -14.87 -26.21 -17.67
N PRO A 562 -15.34 -27.48 -17.70
CA PRO A 562 -15.02 -28.47 -16.68
C PRO A 562 -13.53 -28.75 -16.49
N ARG A 563 -12.72 -28.60 -17.56
CA ARG A 563 -11.28 -28.88 -17.53
C ARG A 563 -10.51 -27.85 -16.71
N VAL A 564 -11.01 -26.61 -16.65
CA VAL A 564 -10.44 -25.55 -15.80
C VAL A 564 -10.68 -25.89 -14.33
N TYR A 565 -11.91 -26.27 -13.98
CA TYR A 565 -12.23 -26.70 -12.62
C TYR A 565 -11.48 -27.97 -12.18
N GLU A 566 -11.23 -28.89 -13.11
CA GLU A 566 -10.42 -30.08 -12.82
C GLU A 566 -8.97 -29.70 -12.45
N MET A 567 -8.36 -28.78 -13.18
CA MET A 567 -7.03 -28.23 -12.86
C MET A 567 -7.03 -27.56 -11.48
N ILE A 568 -8.02 -26.71 -11.22
CA ILE A 568 -8.20 -26.03 -9.92
C ILE A 568 -8.37 -27.05 -8.78
N CYS A 569 -9.21 -28.09 -8.95
CA CYS A 569 -9.40 -29.15 -7.95
C CYS A 569 -8.12 -29.92 -7.63
N ARG A 570 -7.16 -29.99 -8.57
CA ARG A 570 -5.85 -30.62 -8.36
C ARG A 570 -4.87 -29.68 -7.65
N ALA A 571 -5.29 -28.46 -7.30
CA ALA A 571 -4.46 -27.39 -6.77
C ALA A 571 -3.31 -26.98 -7.71
N ASP A 572 -3.53 -27.12 -9.02
CA ASP A 572 -2.58 -26.71 -10.05
C ASP A 572 -2.83 -25.24 -10.42
N THR A 573 -2.43 -24.35 -9.51
CA THR A 573 -2.81 -22.92 -9.54
C THR A 573 -1.64 -21.97 -9.35
N ILE A 574 -0.40 -22.43 -9.52
CA ILE A 574 0.78 -21.53 -9.54
C ILE A 574 0.57 -20.44 -10.60
N GLY A 575 0.72 -19.17 -10.21
CA GLY A 575 0.52 -18.00 -11.06
C GLY A 575 -0.94 -17.57 -11.25
N VAL A 576 -1.92 -18.39 -10.83
CA VAL A 576 -3.35 -18.08 -10.96
C VAL A 576 -3.76 -17.06 -9.90
N PHE A 577 -4.55 -16.07 -10.29
CA PHE A 577 -4.96 -14.99 -9.42
C PHE A 577 -5.70 -15.49 -8.17
N GLN A 578 -5.38 -14.93 -6.98
CA GLN A 578 -6.00 -15.17 -5.67
C GLN A 578 -5.94 -16.60 -5.09
N ILE A 579 -5.87 -17.65 -5.91
CA ILE A 579 -5.93 -19.06 -5.46
C ILE A 579 -4.57 -19.79 -5.56
N GLU A 580 -3.47 -19.06 -5.62
CA GLU A 580 -2.10 -19.60 -5.68
C GLU A 580 -1.39 -19.68 -4.32
N SER A 581 -1.92 -19.02 -3.28
CA SER A 581 -1.30 -19.08 -1.95
C SER A 581 -1.40 -20.50 -1.38
N ARG A 582 -0.47 -20.89 -0.50
CA ARG A 582 -0.46 -22.27 0.04
C ARG A 582 -1.73 -22.66 0.78
N ALA A 583 -2.31 -21.73 1.54
CA ALA A 583 -3.55 -21.98 2.25
C ALA A 583 -4.71 -22.22 1.28
N GLN A 584 -4.77 -21.45 0.19
CA GLN A 584 -5.73 -21.63 -0.90
C GLN A 584 -5.50 -22.96 -1.63
N MET A 585 -4.27 -23.23 -2.09
CA MET A 585 -3.92 -24.51 -2.74
C MET A 585 -4.22 -25.74 -1.87
N SER A 586 -4.10 -25.62 -0.53
CA SER A 586 -4.50 -26.69 0.39
C SER A 586 -6.01 -26.86 0.54
N MET A 587 -6.77 -25.79 0.29
CA MET A 587 -8.23 -25.77 0.36
C MET A 587 -8.86 -26.35 -0.91
N LEU A 588 -8.32 -26.03 -2.09
CA LEU A 588 -8.87 -26.43 -3.38
C LEU A 588 -9.25 -27.93 -3.51
N PRO A 589 -8.40 -28.91 -3.11
CA PRO A 589 -8.75 -30.33 -3.20
C PRO A 589 -9.88 -30.76 -2.25
N ARG A 590 -10.13 -29.97 -1.20
CA ARG A 590 -11.19 -30.20 -0.20
C ARG A 590 -12.48 -29.51 -0.62
N LEU A 591 -12.39 -28.27 -1.11
CA LEU A 591 -13.54 -27.50 -1.60
C LEU A 591 -14.15 -28.13 -2.86
N LYS A 592 -13.29 -28.64 -3.76
CA LYS A 592 -13.65 -29.20 -5.07
C LYS A 592 -14.55 -28.24 -5.87
N PRO A 593 -14.03 -27.08 -6.31
CA PRO A 593 -14.80 -26.13 -7.11
C PRO A 593 -15.27 -26.75 -8.44
N ARG A 594 -16.54 -26.56 -8.79
CA ARG A 594 -17.17 -27.09 -10.02
C ARG A 594 -17.97 -26.05 -10.81
N CYS A 595 -18.23 -24.88 -10.22
CA CYS A 595 -18.88 -23.77 -10.90
C CYS A 595 -18.27 -22.43 -10.45
N TYR A 596 -18.66 -21.35 -11.13
CA TYR A 596 -18.16 -20.01 -10.84
C TYR A 596 -18.40 -19.60 -9.37
N TYR A 597 -19.56 -19.92 -8.81
CA TYR A 597 -19.88 -19.55 -7.43
C TYR A 597 -18.98 -20.25 -6.40
N ASP A 598 -18.45 -21.44 -6.69
CA ASP A 598 -17.47 -22.08 -5.82
C ASP A 598 -16.15 -21.29 -5.76
N LEU A 599 -15.78 -20.60 -6.85
CA LEU A 599 -14.61 -19.70 -6.86
C LEU A 599 -14.86 -18.44 -6.03
N VAL A 600 -16.09 -17.92 -6.03
CA VAL A 600 -16.51 -16.81 -5.14
C VAL A 600 -16.30 -17.22 -3.68
N ILE A 601 -16.70 -18.43 -3.32
CA ILE A 601 -16.49 -18.99 -1.98
C ILE A 601 -15.00 -19.15 -1.69
N GLU A 602 -14.20 -19.69 -2.60
CA GLU A 602 -12.75 -19.90 -2.38
C GLU A 602 -12.01 -18.60 -2.07
N VAL A 603 -12.30 -17.53 -2.81
CA VAL A 603 -11.70 -16.21 -2.60
C VAL A 603 -12.01 -15.65 -1.18
N ALA A 604 -13.13 -16.05 -0.59
CA ALA A 604 -13.60 -15.57 0.71
C ALA A 604 -13.25 -16.51 1.89
N ILE A 605 -13.24 -17.83 1.69
CA ILE A 605 -13.26 -18.81 2.78
C ILE A 605 -11.91 -18.96 3.49
N VAL A 606 -10.78 -18.80 2.79
CA VAL A 606 -9.44 -18.96 3.37
C VAL A 606 -8.97 -17.63 3.98
N ARG A 607 -9.69 -17.19 5.01
CA ARG A 607 -9.45 -15.92 5.72
C ARG A 607 -9.65 -16.06 7.23
N PRO A 608 -9.09 -15.16 8.05
CA PRO A 608 -9.21 -15.24 9.50
C PRO A 608 -10.66 -15.24 10.02
N GLY A 609 -11.55 -14.44 9.42
CA GLY A 609 -12.95 -14.33 9.85
C GLY A 609 -13.69 -15.66 9.81
N PRO A 610 -13.79 -16.32 8.64
CA PRO A 610 -14.39 -17.65 8.53
C PRO A 610 -13.73 -18.71 9.42
N ILE A 611 -12.41 -18.63 9.65
CA ILE A 611 -11.67 -19.56 10.52
C ILE A 611 -12.05 -19.35 11.99
N GLN A 612 -12.05 -18.10 12.47
CA GLN A 612 -12.39 -17.74 13.84
C GLN A 612 -13.88 -17.97 14.14
N GLY A 613 -14.76 -17.69 13.17
CA GLY A 613 -16.19 -17.97 13.24
C GLY A 613 -16.57 -19.45 13.12
N GLN A 614 -15.57 -20.35 13.04
CA GLN A 614 -15.75 -21.80 12.88
C GLN A 614 -16.63 -22.21 11.69
N MET A 615 -16.61 -21.43 10.60
CA MET A 615 -17.50 -21.62 9.43
C MET A 615 -16.92 -22.61 8.41
N VAL A 616 -15.59 -22.68 8.29
CA VAL A 616 -14.90 -23.46 7.26
C VAL A 616 -15.19 -24.96 7.38
N HIS A 617 -15.08 -25.53 8.58
CA HIS A 617 -15.25 -26.97 8.79
C HIS A 617 -16.69 -27.45 8.56
N PRO A 618 -17.74 -26.80 9.10
CA PRO A 618 -19.13 -27.13 8.79
C PRO A 618 -19.42 -27.08 7.29
N TYR A 619 -18.96 -26.03 6.60
CA TYR A 619 -19.17 -25.90 5.15
C TYR A 619 -18.56 -27.08 4.38
N LEU A 620 -17.29 -27.42 4.67
CA LEU A 620 -16.62 -28.54 4.00
C LEU A 620 -17.26 -29.90 4.30
N ARG A 621 -17.70 -30.17 5.54
CA ARG A 621 -18.39 -31.43 5.87
C ARG A 621 -19.71 -31.58 5.11
N ARG A 622 -20.46 -30.49 4.97
CA ARG A 622 -21.70 -30.46 4.18
C ARG A 622 -21.43 -30.64 2.70
N ARG A 623 -20.37 -30.00 2.19
CA ARG A 623 -19.91 -30.14 0.80
C ARG A 623 -19.49 -31.59 0.47
N ASP A 624 -18.82 -32.26 1.41
CA ASP A 624 -18.42 -33.67 1.28
C ASP A 624 -19.57 -34.67 1.59
N GLY A 625 -20.77 -34.18 1.94
CA GLY A 625 -21.93 -35.03 2.24
C GLY A 625 -21.85 -35.76 3.59
N VAL A 626 -20.89 -35.41 4.46
CA VAL A 626 -20.71 -35.99 5.79
C VAL A 626 -21.77 -35.46 6.78
N GLU A 627 -22.22 -34.23 6.58
CA GLU A 627 -23.23 -33.55 7.40
C GLU A 627 -24.42 -33.14 6.52
N LEU A 628 -25.64 -33.52 6.90
CA LEU A 628 -26.85 -33.11 6.18
C LEU A 628 -27.15 -31.63 6.40
N VAL A 629 -27.43 -30.90 5.31
CA VAL A 629 -27.82 -29.49 5.39
C VAL A 629 -29.28 -29.39 5.83
N ARG A 630 -29.55 -28.69 6.93
CA ARG A 630 -30.90 -28.39 7.42
C ARG A 630 -31.08 -26.88 7.54
N TYR A 631 -32.24 -26.40 7.11
CA TYR A 631 -32.60 -24.98 7.19
C TYR A 631 -33.78 -24.83 8.15
N PRO A 632 -33.72 -23.91 9.13
CA PRO A 632 -34.82 -23.71 10.07
C PRO A 632 -36.10 -23.16 9.44
N SER A 633 -35.99 -22.39 8.35
CA SER A 633 -37.12 -21.80 7.64
C SER A 633 -36.83 -21.64 6.14
N ARG A 634 -37.87 -21.34 5.34
CA ARG A 634 -37.75 -21.06 3.90
C ARG A 634 -36.97 -19.78 3.64
N GLU A 635 -37.18 -18.77 4.46
CA GLU A 635 -36.53 -17.47 4.32
C GLU A 635 -35.02 -17.57 4.59
N ILE A 636 -34.61 -18.41 5.56
CA ILE A 636 -33.18 -18.70 5.80
C ILE A 636 -32.58 -19.51 4.64
N TYR A 637 -33.34 -20.42 4.04
CA TYR A 637 -32.90 -21.14 2.85
C TYR A 637 -32.59 -20.18 1.68
N GLU A 638 -33.44 -19.18 1.45
CA GLU A 638 -33.23 -18.17 0.39
C GLU A 638 -31.92 -17.39 0.58
N VAL A 639 -31.43 -17.22 1.82
CA VAL A 639 -30.16 -16.54 2.11
C VAL A 639 -28.94 -17.47 2.03
N LEU A 640 -29.04 -18.69 2.56
CA LEU A 640 -27.86 -19.55 2.81
C LEU A 640 -27.75 -20.78 1.91
N HIS A 641 -28.67 -21.03 0.98
CA HIS A 641 -28.64 -22.25 0.16
C HIS A 641 -27.35 -22.36 -0.69
N LYS A 642 -26.86 -21.24 -1.22
CA LYS A 642 -25.64 -21.19 -2.03
C LYS A 642 -24.37 -21.52 -1.23
N THR A 643 -24.43 -21.38 0.10
CA THR A 643 -23.32 -21.65 1.02
C THR A 643 -23.66 -22.80 1.99
N LEU A 644 -24.56 -23.70 1.58
CA LEU A 644 -24.90 -24.92 2.32
C LEU A 644 -25.29 -24.66 3.79
N GLY A 645 -26.06 -23.59 4.04
CA GLY A 645 -26.53 -23.25 5.38
C GLY A 645 -25.46 -22.66 6.32
N VAL A 646 -24.32 -22.19 5.78
CA VAL A 646 -23.27 -21.51 6.55
C VAL A 646 -23.15 -20.08 6.04
N PRO A 647 -23.30 -19.04 6.87
CA PRO A 647 -23.02 -17.68 6.43
C PRO A 647 -21.51 -17.55 6.22
N LEU A 648 -21.07 -17.22 5.00
CA LEU A 648 -19.67 -17.03 4.63
C LEU A 648 -19.35 -15.58 4.24
N PHE A 649 -20.37 -14.78 3.91
CA PHE A 649 -20.22 -13.40 3.48
C PHE A 649 -20.89 -12.40 4.44
N GLN A 650 -20.42 -11.15 4.40
CA GLN A 650 -21.02 -10.06 5.17
C GLN A 650 -22.49 -9.82 4.81
N GLU A 651 -22.81 -9.83 3.52
CA GLU A 651 -24.16 -9.65 3.00
C GLU A 651 -25.11 -10.73 3.51
N GLN A 652 -24.65 -11.99 3.59
CA GLN A 652 -25.42 -13.07 4.18
C GLN A 652 -25.67 -12.86 5.67
N ALA A 653 -24.66 -12.42 6.42
CA ALA A 653 -24.79 -12.10 7.84
C ALA A 653 -25.81 -10.96 8.07
N MET A 654 -25.76 -9.91 7.26
CA MET A 654 -26.73 -8.79 7.32
C MET A 654 -28.13 -9.25 6.95
N ARG A 655 -28.29 -10.00 5.85
CA ARG A 655 -29.60 -10.56 5.44
C ARG A 655 -30.15 -11.52 6.49
N MET A 656 -29.30 -12.28 7.18
CA MET A 656 -29.70 -13.10 8.32
C MET A 656 -30.24 -12.24 9.46
N ALA A 657 -29.64 -11.10 9.80
CA ALA A 657 -30.18 -10.20 10.82
C ALA A 657 -31.57 -9.65 10.42
N VAL A 658 -31.77 -9.29 9.15
CA VAL A 658 -33.05 -8.79 8.63
C VAL A 658 -34.12 -9.90 8.64
N VAL A 659 -33.81 -11.06 8.08
CA VAL A 659 -34.76 -12.15 7.87
C VAL A 659 -35.02 -12.94 9.16
N ALA A 660 -33.98 -13.24 9.93
CA ALA A 660 -34.09 -14.06 11.13
C ALA A 660 -34.42 -13.25 12.39
N ALA A 661 -34.01 -11.98 12.49
CA ALA A 661 -34.24 -11.15 13.68
C ALA A 661 -35.15 -9.92 13.46
N GLY A 662 -35.53 -9.62 12.21
CA GLY A 662 -36.42 -8.50 11.89
C GLY A 662 -35.76 -7.12 11.92
N PHE A 663 -34.44 -7.05 11.79
CA PHE A 663 -33.71 -5.79 11.68
C PHE A 663 -34.11 -5.05 10.39
N THR A 664 -34.07 -3.72 10.41
CA THR A 664 -34.07 -2.97 9.14
C THR A 664 -32.72 -3.16 8.41
N PRO A 665 -32.66 -2.95 7.08
CA PRO A 665 -31.39 -3.05 6.35
C PRO A 665 -30.27 -2.17 6.91
N GLY A 666 -30.58 -0.97 7.39
CA GLY A 666 -29.55 -0.10 7.97
C GLY A 666 -29.20 -0.43 9.43
N GLU A 667 -30.12 -0.93 10.25
CA GLU A 667 -29.79 -1.52 11.56
C GLU A 667 -28.83 -2.73 11.42
N ALA A 668 -28.98 -3.52 10.35
CA ALA A 668 -28.08 -4.62 10.05
C ALA A 668 -26.67 -4.14 9.64
N ASP A 669 -26.55 -2.97 9.00
CA ASP A 669 -25.23 -2.36 8.73
C ASP A 669 -24.62 -1.71 9.98
N GLU A 670 -25.43 -1.06 10.83
CA GLU A 670 -24.96 -0.55 12.12
C GLU A 670 -24.39 -1.67 12.99
N LEU A 671 -25.06 -2.82 13.02
CA LEU A 671 -24.55 -4.03 13.68
C LEU A 671 -23.16 -4.41 13.13
N ARG A 672 -22.98 -4.42 11.81
CA ARG A 672 -21.69 -4.71 11.19
C ARG A 672 -20.61 -3.70 11.60
N ARG A 673 -20.91 -2.39 11.60
CA ARG A 673 -19.96 -1.32 12.00
C ARG A 673 -19.57 -1.42 13.48
N ALA A 674 -20.56 -1.62 14.35
CA ALA A 674 -20.34 -1.82 15.77
C ALA A 674 -19.38 -2.99 16.06
N MET A 675 -19.44 -4.05 15.25
CA MET A 675 -18.54 -5.19 15.38
C MET A 675 -17.11 -4.92 14.87
N GLY A 676 -16.91 -3.99 13.94
CA GLY A 676 -15.59 -3.53 13.51
C GLY A 676 -14.89 -2.62 14.55
N ALA A 677 -15.67 -1.91 15.37
CA ALA A 677 -15.20 -1.02 16.42
C ALA A 677 -15.09 -1.71 17.79
N TRP A 678 -14.61 -2.96 17.81
CA TRP A 678 -14.59 -3.89 18.95
C TRP A 678 -14.08 -3.31 20.29
N ARG A 679 -13.26 -2.25 20.24
CA ARG A 679 -12.62 -1.64 21.41
C ARG A 679 -13.53 -0.73 22.25
N ARG A 680 -14.76 -0.42 21.81
CA ARG A 680 -15.72 0.40 22.57
C ARG A 680 -16.66 -0.49 23.40
N PRO A 681 -16.49 -0.58 24.74
CA PRO A 681 -17.35 -1.42 25.58
C PRO A 681 -18.80 -0.88 25.59
N GLY A 682 -19.80 -1.76 25.46
CA GLY A 682 -21.23 -1.45 25.66
C GLY A 682 -22.12 -1.44 24.39
N LEU A 683 -21.60 -1.04 23.22
CA LEU A 683 -22.42 -0.93 22.00
C LEU A 683 -22.84 -2.30 21.44
N ILE A 684 -21.97 -3.31 21.56
CA ILE A 684 -22.18 -4.66 21.02
C ILE A 684 -23.24 -5.43 21.81
N ASP A 685 -23.32 -5.20 23.13
CA ASP A 685 -24.27 -5.91 24.00
C ASP A 685 -25.73 -5.54 23.69
N HIS A 686 -25.97 -4.28 23.29
CA HIS A 686 -27.28 -3.83 22.83
C HIS A 686 -27.76 -4.62 21.62
N PHE A 687 -26.94 -4.68 20.56
CA PHE A 687 -27.30 -5.40 19.34
C PHE A 687 -27.41 -6.91 19.54
N ARG A 688 -26.58 -7.49 20.42
CA ARG A 688 -26.69 -8.92 20.78
C ARG A 688 -28.08 -9.24 21.31
N ASN A 689 -28.56 -8.45 22.28
CA ASN A 689 -29.85 -8.70 22.91
C ASN A 689 -31.00 -8.55 21.90
N LYS A 690 -30.96 -7.51 21.07
CA LYS A 690 -31.96 -7.28 20.02
C LYS A 690 -32.00 -8.44 19.00
N LEU A 691 -30.83 -8.93 18.56
CA LEU A 691 -30.73 -10.05 17.63
C LEU A 691 -31.33 -11.33 18.20
N LEU A 692 -30.98 -11.68 19.45
CA LEU A 692 -31.48 -12.89 20.11
C LEU A 692 -33.00 -12.84 20.30
N GLN A 693 -33.53 -11.72 20.82
CA GLN A 693 -34.97 -11.56 21.03
C GLN A 693 -35.76 -11.62 19.72
N GLY A 694 -35.25 -10.97 18.66
CA GLY A 694 -35.89 -11.01 17.34
C GLY A 694 -35.95 -12.41 16.74
N MET A 695 -34.89 -13.21 16.93
CA MET A 695 -34.86 -14.61 16.47
C MET A 695 -35.79 -15.51 17.27
N GLU A 696 -35.84 -15.35 18.60
CA GLU A 696 -36.76 -16.10 19.46
C GLU A 696 -38.23 -15.80 19.12
N GLN A 697 -38.58 -14.53 18.90
CA GLN A 697 -39.94 -14.12 18.48
C GLN A 697 -40.37 -14.71 17.13
N ARG A 698 -39.41 -15.05 16.26
CA ARG A 698 -39.65 -15.67 14.95
C ARG A 698 -39.55 -17.21 14.97
N GLY A 699 -39.50 -17.81 16.16
CA GLY A 699 -39.54 -19.26 16.34
C GLY A 699 -38.20 -19.98 16.18
N LEU A 700 -37.08 -19.25 16.22
CA LEU A 700 -35.73 -19.84 16.18
C LEU A 700 -35.24 -20.16 17.60
N SER A 701 -34.56 -21.30 17.76
CA SER A 701 -33.95 -21.70 19.04
C SER A 701 -32.86 -20.72 19.48
N ARG A 702 -32.74 -20.48 20.79
CA ARG A 702 -31.69 -19.62 21.36
C ARG A 702 -30.28 -20.08 21.00
N GLU A 703 -30.05 -21.39 20.92
CA GLU A 703 -28.77 -21.98 20.53
C GLU A 703 -28.36 -21.57 19.11
N PHE A 704 -29.32 -21.60 18.17
CA PHE A 704 -29.12 -21.13 16.80
C PHE A 704 -28.85 -19.62 16.76
N ALA A 705 -29.58 -18.84 17.54
CA ALA A 705 -29.40 -17.39 17.60
C ALA A 705 -28.02 -17.00 18.16
N GLU A 706 -27.52 -17.71 19.18
CA GLU A 706 -26.17 -17.54 19.70
C GLU A 706 -25.10 -17.96 18.70
N GLN A 707 -25.33 -19.06 17.96
CA GLN A 707 -24.42 -19.49 16.90
C GLN A 707 -24.33 -18.45 15.78
N VAL A 708 -25.46 -17.90 15.33
CA VAL A 708 -25.50 -16.84 14.32
C VAL A 708 -24.79 -15.59 14.85
N PHE A 709 -25.03 -15.18 16.11
CA PHE A 709 -24.30 -14.05 16.70
C PHE A 709 -22.79 -14.26 16.70
N GLN A 710 -22.30 -15.45 17.09
CA GLN A 710 -20.88 -15.80 17.04
C GLN A 710 -20.29 -15.74 15.63
N GLN A 711 -21.08 -16.15 14.63
CA GLN A 711 -20.70 -16.08 13.23
C GLN A 711 -20.62 -14.63 12.74
N ILE A 712 -21.64 -13.81 13.00
CA ILE A 712 -21.65 -12.37 12.69
C ILE A 712 -20.46 -11.67 13.38
N ARG A 713 -20.16 -12.05 14.62
CA ARG A 713 -19.01 -11.57 15.39
C ARG A 713 -17.67 -11.82 14.69
N GLY A 714 -17.49 -13.02 14.13
CA GLY A 714 -16.31 -13.37 13.32
C GLY A 714 -16.18 -12.53 12.04
N PHE A 715 -17.28 -11.97 11.54
CA PHE A 715 -17.29 -11.06 10.37
C PHE A 715 -16.97 -9.61 10.71
N GLY A 716 -17.11 -9.18 11.98
CA GLY A 716 -16.83 -7.80 12.41
C GLY A 716 -15.40 -7.34 12.10
N GLU A 717 -14.42 -8.21 12.34
CA GLU A 717 -13.00 -7.88 12.12
C GLU A 717 -12.48 -8.28 10.73
N TYR A 718 -13.02 -9.35 10.14
CA TYR A 718 -12.43 -10.00 8.95
C TYR A 718 -13.45 -10.49 7.92
N GLY A 719 -14.69 -10.02 7.99
CA GLY A 719 -15.71 -10.44 7.04
C GLY A 719 -15.40 -9.97 5.62
N PHE A 720 -15.76 -10.83 4.66
CA PHE A 720 -15.49 -10.56 3.26
C PHE A 720 -16.78 -10.29 2.49
N PRO A 721 -16.80 -9.24 1.66
CA PRO A 721 -17.92 -8.95 0.78
C PRO A 721 -18.14 -10.02 -0.28
N GLU A 722 -19.38 -10.50 -0.45
CA GLU A 722 -19.77 -11.37 -1.56
C GLU A 722 -19.53 -10.68 -2.90
N SER A 723 -19.89 -9.40 -2.98
CA SER A 723 -19.77 -8.56 -4.17
C SER A 723 -18.33 -8.47 -4.70
N HIS A 724 -17.39 -8.26 -3.77
CA HIS A 724 -15.98 -8.14 -4.07
C HIS A 724 -15.39 -9.51 -4.43
N ALA A 725 -15.80 -10.58 -3.74
CA ALA A 725 -15.41 -11.94 -4.07
C ALA A 725 -15.86 -12.33 -5.49
N ALA A 726 -17.08 -11.95 -5.87
CA ALA A 726 -17.61 -12.21 -7.21
C ALA A 726 -16.78 -11.50 -8.30
N SER A 727 -16.48 -10.21 -8.13
CA SER A 727 -15.61 -9.49 -9.07
C SER A 727 -14.26 -10.20 -9.25
N PHE A 728 -13.61 -10.61 -8.16
CA PHE A 728 -12.30 -11.28 -8.24
C PHE A 728 -12.37 -12.68 -8.80
N ALA A 729 -13.42 -13.45 -8.50
CA ALA A 729 -13.61 -14.81 -9.02
C ALA A 729 -13.61 -14.86 -10.56
N LEU A 730 -14.05 -13.79 -11.22
CA LEU A 730 -13.97 -13.69 -12.69
C LEU A 730 -12.51 -13.73 -13.17
N LEU A 731 -11.61 -12.96 -12.53
CA LEU A 731 -10.18 -12.97 -12.88
C LEU A 731 -9.50 -14.28 -12.48
N VAL A 732 -9.94 -14.92 -11.39
CA VAL A 732 -9.52 -16.28 -11.03
C VAL A 732 -9.81 -17.23 -12.16
N TYR A 733 -11.05 -17.25 -12.64
CA TYR A 733 -11.46 -18.13 -13.74
C TYR A 733 -10.69 -17.82 -15.03
N VAL A 734 -10.57 -16.55 -15.42
CA VAL A 734 -9.87 -16.14 -16.65
C VAL A 734 -8.38 -16.52 -16.59
N SER A 735 -7.70 -16.25 -15.48
CA SER A 735 -6.27 -16.61 -15.34
C SER A 735 -6.08 -18.13 -15.31
N ALA A 736 -6.97 -18.89 -14.67
CA ALA A 736 -6.95 -20.35 -14.70
C ALA A 736 -7.22 -20.93 -16.11
N TRP A 737 -8.15 -20.33 -16.86
CA TRP A 737 -8.43 -20.72 -18.24
C TRP A 737 -7.20 -20.48 -19.14
N LEU A 738 -6.56 -19.31 -19.01
CA LEU A 738 -5.33 -19.00 -19.74
C LEU A 738 -4.19 -19.97 -19.40
N LYS A 739 -3.99 -20.28 -18.11
CA LYS A 739 -3.01 -21.29 -17.67
C LYS A 739 -3.30 -22.66 -18.30
N ARG A 740 -4.57 -23.09 -18.28
CA ARG A 740 -4.98 -24.41 -18.75
C ARG A 740 -4.76 -24.61 -20.26
N PHE A 741 -5.11 -23.62 -21.07
CA PHE A 741 -5.13 -23.76 -22.54
C PHE A 741 -3.91 -23.14 -23.22
N TYR A 742 -3.28 -22.15 -22.60
CA TYR A 742 -2.15 -21.41 -23.15
C TYR A 742 -1.01 -21.25 -22.12
N PRO A 743 -0.50 -22.33 -21.50
CA PRO A 743 0.50 -22.27 -20.43
C PRO A 743 1.78 -21.49 -20.83
N ALA A 744 2.25 -21.62 -22.08
CA ALA A 744 3.42 -20.87 -22.56
C ALA A 744 3.17 -19.36 -22.61
N VAL A 745 2.00 -18.95 -23.14
CA VAL A 745 1.58 -17.55 -23.20
C VAL A 745 1.40 -17.00 -21.79
N PHE A 746 0.67 -17.75 -20.95
CA PHE A 746 0.37 -17.36 -19.57
C PHE A 746 1.66 -17.11 -18.78
N THR A 747 2.61 -18.03 -18.87
CA THR A 747 3.89 -17.92 -18.16
C THR A 747 4.72 -16.73 -18.66
N ALA A 748 4.85 -16.55 -19.98
CA ALA A 748 5.50 -15.37 -20.56
C ALA A 748 4.88 -14.07 -20.03
N SER A 749 3.55 -13.97 -20.08
CA SER A 749 2.83 -12.76 -19.68
C SER A 749 2.92 -12.49 -18.19
N VAL A 750 2.87 -13.52 -17.33
CA VAL A 750 3.02 -13.37 -15.88
C VAL A 750 4.44 -12.93 -15.53
N ILE A 751 5.47 -13.54 -16.11
CA ILE A 751 6.87 -13.13 -15.93
C ILE A 751 7.03 -11.67 -16.38
N ASN A 752 6.47 -11.34 -17.54
CA ASN A 752 6.60 -10.00 -18.07
C ASN A 752 5.72 -8.95 -17.35
N SER A 753 4.96 -9.34 -16.32
CA SER A 753 4.19 -8.44 -15.45
C SER A 753 4.67 -8.48 -14.00
N GLN A 754 5.80 -9.13 -13.72
CA GLN A 754 6.45 -9.08 -12.40
C GLN A 754 6.97 -7.66 -12.09
N PRO A 755 6.97 -7.24 -10.81
CA PRO A 755 6.70 -8.04 -9.61
C PRO A 755 5.20 -8.23 -9.32
N MET A 756 4.73 -9.48 -9.25
CA MET A 756 3.38 -9.85 -8.81
C MET A 756 3.28 -11.32 -8.36
N GLY A 757 2.16 -11.69 -7.75
CA GLY A 757 1.90 -13.08 -7.30
C GLY A 757 2.84 -13.58 -6.19
N PHE A 758 2.72 -14.85 -5.81
CA PHE A 758 3.48 -15.46 -4.70
C PHE A 758 4.82 -16.09 -5.12
N TYR A 759 4.91 -16.57 -6.36
CA TYR A 759 6.03 -17.38 -6.84
C TYR A 759 7.04 -16.56 -7.65
N ALA A 760 8.33 -16.89 -7.54
CA ALA A 760 9.36 -16.24 -8.34
C ALA A 760 9.34 -16.79 -9.78
N PRO A 761 9.96 -16.09 -10.76
CA PRO A 761 10.03 -16.57 -12.14
C PRO A 761 10.53 -18.01 -12.29
N ALA A 762 11.46 -18.46 -11.44
CA ALA A 762 11.96 -19.84 -11.40
C ALA A 762 10.83 -20.89 -11.30
N GLN A 763 9.90 -20.70 -10.35
CA GLN A 763 8.79 -21.64 -10.15
C GLN A 763 7.75 -21.55 -11.27
N LEU A 764 7.53 -20.36 -11.84
CA LEU A 764 6.63 -20.19 -12.99
C LEU A 764 7.17 -20.91 -14.24
N ILE A 765 8.48 -20.79 -14.49
CA ILE A 765 9.17 -21.48 -15.59
C ILE A 765 9.09 -22.99 -15.42
N ARG A 766 9.38 -23.47 -14.21
CA ARG A 766 9.29 -24.90 -13.89
C ARG A 766 7.87 -25.44 -14.07
N ASP A 767 6.86 -24.73 -13.56
CA ASP A 767 5.46 -25.10 -13.73
C ASP A 767 5.09 -25.20 -15.22
N ALA A 768 5.55 -24.26 -16.05
CA ALA A 768 5.34 -24.33 -17.50
C ALA A 768 6.01 -25.56 -18.15
N GLN A 769 7.23 -25.93 -17.73
CA GLN A 769 7.92 -27.14 -18.21
C GLN A 769 7.15 -28.42 -17.82
N GLU A 770 6.61 -28.47 -16.60
CA GLU A 770 5.76 -29.57 -16.13
C GLU A 770 4.44 -29.67 -16.93
N HIS A 771 3.99 -28.56 -17.53
CA HIS A 771 2.87 -28.49 -18.47
C HIS A 771 3.25 -28.75 -19.94
N GLY A 772 4.49 -29.18 -20.20
CA GLY A 772 4.97 -29.54 -21.54
C GLY A 772 5.42 -28.35 -22.40
N VAL A 773 5.67 -27.18 -21.80
CA VAL A 773 6.25 -26.03 -22.51
C VAL A 773 7.76 -26.17 -22.61
N GLU A 774 8.30 -26.12 -23.82
CA GLU A 774 9.74 -26.01 -24.04
C GLU A 774 10.20 -24.58 -23.76
N VAL A 775 11.14 -24.41 -22.83
CA VAL A 775 11.68 -23.11 -22.44
C VAL A 775 13.11 -22.96 -22.97
N ARG A 776 13.38 -21.83 -23.63
CA ARG A 776 14.68 -21.46 -24.19
C ARG A 776 15.35 -20.38 -23.34
N PRO A 777 16.67 -20.46 -23.12
CA PRO A 777 17.40 -19.49 -22.32
C PRO A 777 17.42 -18.11 -22.97
N VAL A 778 17.82 -17.10 -22.18
CA VAL A 778 18.12 -15.77 -22.69
C VAL A 778 19.27 -15.87 -23.68
N ASP A 779 19.15 -15.21 -24.82
CA ASP A 779 20.19 -15.16 -25.83
C ASP A 779 20.16 -13.82 -26.58
N ILE A 780 21.31 -13.16 -26.75
CA ILE A 780 21.40 -11.83 -27.35
C ILE A 780 20.85 -11.77 -28.79
N ASN A 781 20.97 -12.86 -29.54
CA ASN A 781 20.54 -12.92 -30.93
C ASN A 781 19.06 -13.26 -31.10
N PHE A 782 18.39 -13.75 -30.04
CA PHE A 782 17.00 -14.21 -30.14
C PHE A 782 16.05 -13.55 -29.15
N SER A 783 16.51 -13.23 -27.94
CA SER A 783 15.69 -12.65 -26.88
C SER A 783 15.42 -11.16 -27.11
N ASP A 784 14.20 -10.74 -26.85
CA ASP A 784 13.87 -9.32 -26.65
C ASP A 784 14.01 -8.97 -25.16
N TRP A 785 13.65 -7.73 -24.77
CA TRP A 785 13.54 -7.36 -23.36
C TRP A 785 12.56 -8.28 -22.61
N ASP A 786 11.35 -8.39 -23.15
CA ASP A 786 10.29 -9.23 -22.63
C ASP A 786 10.43 -10.69 -23.10
N CYS A 787 9.88 -11.64 -22.32
CA CYS A 787 9.77 -13.03 -22.77
C CYS A 787 8.84 -13.12 -23.98
N THR A 788 9.30 -13.84 -25.01
CA THR A 788 8.61 -14.01 -26.29
C THR A 788 8.21 -15.47 -26.51
N LEU A 789 7.48 -15.71 -27.59
CA LEU A 789 7.04 -17.04 -27.99
C LEU A 789 7.66 -17.33 -29.35
N GLU A 790 8.14 -18.56 -29.54
CA GLU A 790 8.65 -19.07 -30.82
C GLU A 790 7.76 -20.23 -31.28
N ASP A 791 7.66 -20.43 -32.60
CA ASP A 791 6.87 -21.53 -33.16
C ASP A 791 7.38 -22.91 -32.67
N GLY A 792 6.43 -23.78 -32.32
CA GLY A 792 6.71 -25.15 -31.88
C GLY A 792 7.16 -26.06 -33.02
N PRO A 793 7.70 -27.25 -32.74
CA PRO A 793 8.09 -28.21 -33.79
C PRO A 793 6.86 -28.67 -34.59
N GLY A 794 6.77 -28.23 -35.86
CA GLY A 794 5.76 -28.62 -36.84
C GLY A 794 5.05 -27.41 -37.47
N GLU A 795 5.55 -26.97 -38.63
CA GLU A 795 5.06 -25.80 -39.41
C GLU A 795 3.58 -25.87 -39.87
N HIS A 796 2.85 -26.95 -39.55
CA HIS A 796 1.46 -27.19 -39.98
C HIS A 796 0.45 -27.37 -38.83
N ALA A 797 0.82 -27.14 -37.57
CA ALA A 797 -0.05 -27.38 -36.41
C ALA A 797 -0.95 -26.19 -36.01
N ARG A 798 -1.47 -25.39 -36.97
CA ARG A 798 -2.37 -24.26 -36.67
C ARG A 798 -3.77 -24.68 -36.16
N GLU A 799 -4.11 -25.97 -36.25
CA GLU A 799 -5.45 -26.47 -35.90
C GLU A 799 -5.53 -27.34 -34.64
N VAL A 800 -4.39 -27.77 -34.07
CA VAL A 800 -4.40 -28.66 -32.90
C VAL A 800 -4.09 -27.87 -31.62
N LEU A 801 -5.06 -27.80 -30.71
CA LEU A 801 -4.96 -27.28 -29.33
C LEU A 801 -3.82 -27.88 -28.46
N ASN A 802 -2.99 -28.78 -29.00
CA ASN A 802 -1.97 -29.54 -28.28
C ASN A 802 -0.51 -29.19 -28.66
N SER A 803 -0.25 -28.34 -29.65
CA SER A 803 1.12 -27.86 -29.90
C SER A 803 1.33 -26.51 -29.20
N GLN A 804 2.07 -26.53 -28.09
CA GLN A 804 2.42 -25.31 -27.37
C GLN A 804 3.58 -24.58 -28.07
N PRO A 805 3.54 -23.25 -28.19
CA PRO A 805 4.71 -22.49 -28.63
C PRO A 805 5.84 -22.64 -27.60
N ARG A 806 7.08 -22.48 -28.06
CA ARG A 806 8.25 -22.47 -27.18
C ARG A 806 8.32 -21.11 -26.48
N LEU A 807 8.70 -21.11 -25.21
CA LEU A 807 8.89 -19.90 -24.41
C LEU A 807 10.34 -19.45 -24.50
N ARG A 808 10.61 -18.26 -25.06
CA ARG A 808 11.93 -17.63 -25.01
C ARG A 808 12.02 -16.66 -23.84
N LEU A 809 12.99 -16.87 -22.96
CA LEU A 809 13.24 -15.94 -21.85
C LEU A 809 13.80 -14.62 -22.36
N GLY A 810 13.27 -13.51 -21.81
CA GLY A 810 13.69 -12.15 -22.17
C GLY A 810 14.86 -11.64 -21.32
N LEU A 811 15.55 -10.62 -21.83
CA LEU A 811 16.68 -9.96 -21.15
C LEU A 811 16.30 -9.35 -19.80
N ARG A 812 15.00 -9.08 -19.55
CA ARG A 812 14.49 -8.60 -18.26
C ARG A 812 14.72 -9.55 -17.08
N MET A 813 14.99 -10.83 -17.36
CA MET A 813 15.30 -11.83 -16.34
C MET A 813 16.70 -11.66 -15.74
N LEU A 814 17.56 -10.88 -16.41
CA LEU A 814 18.92 -10.62 -15.96
C LEU A 814 18.93 -9.63 -14.80
N SER A 815 19.50 -10.04 -13.66
CA SER A 815 19.57 -9.24 -12.45
C SER A 815 20.32 -7.93 -12.68
N GLY A 816 19.65 -6.80 -12.43
CA GLY A 816 20.23 -5.46 -12.55
C GLY A 816 20.48 -4.99 -13.99
N PHE A 817 19.91 -5.65 -15.01
CA PHE A 817 20.03 -5.26 -16.41
C PHE A 817 19.05 -4.12 -16.77
N SER A 818 19.49 -3.20 -17.63
CA SER A 818 18.73 -2.00 -17.99
C SER A 818 17.83 -2.27 -19.21
N GLU A 819 16.55 -1.91 -19.09
CA GLU A 819 15.57 -1.99 -20.18
C GLU A 819 16.02 -1.20 -21.40
N LYS A 820 16.45 0.06 -21.20
CA LYS A 820 16.92 0.94 -22.26
C LYS A 820 18.07 0.32 -23.07
N ILE A 821 19.04 -0.29 -22.39
CA ILE A 821 20.19 -0.94 -23.04
C ILE A 821 19.72 -2.18 -23.82
N ALA A 822 18.79 -2.96 -23.25
CA ALA A 822 18.22 -4.11 -23.95
C ALA A 822 17.49 -3.70 -25.24
N GLU A 823 16.73 -2.62 -25.20
CA GLU A 823 16.03 -2.07 -26.38
C GLU A 823 17.00 -1.60 -27.46
N GLU A 824 18.08 -0.90 -27.08
CA GLU A 824 19.15 -0.48 -28.01
C GLU A 824 19.83 -1.69 -28.68
N LEU A 825 20.17 -2.72 -27.90
CA LEU A 825 20.75 -3.96 -28.41
C LEU A 825 19.82 -4.69 -29.39
N VAL A 826 18.52 -4.77 -29.05
CA VAL A 826 17.51 -5.42 -29.89
C VAL A 826 17.26 -4.62 -31.17
N ALA A 827 17.22 -3.29 -31.09
CA ALA A 827 17.06 -2.41 -32.25
C ALA A 827 18.23 -2.56 -33.23
N GLU A 828 19.47 -2.54 -32.73
CA GLU A 828 20.68 -2.71 -33.53
C GLU A 828 20.74 -4.10 -34.19
N ARG A 829 20.37 -5.15 -33.45
CA ARG A 829 20.25 -6.52 -34.00
C ARG A 829 19.24 -6.58 -35.15
N ARG A 830 18.07 -5.95 -34.99
CA ARG A 830 17.02 -5.93 -36.02
C ARG A 830 17.40 -5.10 -37.23
N GLY A 831 18.19 -4.03 -37.05
CA GLY A 831 18.66 -3.15 -38.12
C GLY A 831 19.77 -3.76 -38.97
N SER A 832 20.82 -4.28 -38.33
CA SER A 832 22.05 -4.72 -39.04
C SER A 832 22.29 -6.24 -38.99
N GLY A 833 21.32 -7.03 -38.51
CA GLY A 833 21.40 -8.49 -38.44
C GLY A 833 21.99 -9.03 -37.13
N ALA A 834 22.05 -10.36 -37.01
CA ALA A 834 22.57 -11.06 -35.83
C ALA A 834 24.03 -10.66 -35.54
N PHE A 835 24.43 -10.75 -34.27
CA PHE A 835 25.81 -10.58 -33.85
C PHE A 835 26.58 -11.89 -34.04
N GLU A 836 27.79 -11.78 -34.56
CA GLU A 836 28.69 -12.91 -34.84
C GLU A 836 29.81 -13.03 -33.81
N SER A 837 30.18 -11.92 -33.15
CA SER A 837 31.21 -11.90 -32.10
C SER A 837 30.97 -10.81 -31.05
N VAL A 838 31.63 -10.95 -29.88
CA VAL A 838 31.58 -9.94 -28.79
C VAL A 838 32.16 -8.60 -29.24
N ALA A 839 33.24 -8.63 -30.02
CA ALA A 839 33.85 -7.43 -30.59
C ALA A 839 32.89 -6.70 -31.55
N GLN A 840 32.17 -7.46 -32.39
CA GLN A 840 31.18 -6.89 -33.30
C GLN A 840 29.99 -6.30 -32.53
N LEU A 841 29.50 -6.99 -31.50
CA LEU A 841 28.45 -6.51 -30.60
C LEU A 841 28.85 -5.16 -29.98
N GLN A 842 30.04 -5.07 -29.39
CA GLN A 842 30.53 -3.85 -28.75
C GLN A 842 30.76 -2.72 -29.77
N ARG A 843 31.33 -3.01 -30.95
CA ARG A 843 31.57 -2.03 -32.01
C ARG A 843 30.27 -1.44 -32.57
N ARG A 844 29.24 -2.27 -32.76
CA ARG A 844 27.94 -1.85 -33.31
C ARG A 844 27.10 -1.05 -32.30
N THR A 845 27.17 -1.39 -31.02
CA THR A 845 26.23 -0.89 -30.01
C THR A 845 26.86 0.12 -29.05
N GLY A 846 28.18 0.18 -28.93
CA GLY A 846 28.90 1.05 -28.00
C GLY A 846 28.66 0.72 -26.52
N VAL A 847 28.08 -0.44 -26.20
CA VAL A 847 27.78 -0.81 -24.81
C VAL A 847 29.05 -0.97 -23.97
N SER A 848 28.95 -0.61 -22.70
CA SER A 848 30.09 -0.67 -21.78
C SER A 848 30.49 -2.11 -21.46
N GLN A 849 31.74 -2.27 -21.02
CA GLN A 849 32.27 -3.58 -20.63
C GLN A 849 31.47 -4.24 -19.51
N THR A 850 30.93 -3.43 -18.58
CA THR A 850 30.06 -3.91 -17.50
C THR A 850 28.81 -4.58 -18.04
N VAL A 851 28.26 -4.11 -19.17
CA VAL A 851 27.10 -4.72 -19.83
C VAL A 851 27.49 -6.06 -20.46
N ILE A 852 28.61 -6.11 -21.18
CA ILE A 852 29.13 -7.35 -21.79
C ILE A 852 29.41 -8.40 -20.72
N THR A 853 30.08 -8.01 -19.63
CA THR A 853 30.40 -8.90 -18.50
C THR A 853 29.11 -9.50 -17.93
N ARG A 854 28.06 -8.68 -17.73
CA ARG A 854 26.77 -9.17 -17.22
C ARG A 854 26.08 -10.14 -18.19
N LEU A 855 26.12 -9.86 -19.50
CA LEU A 855 25.58 -10.76 -20.52
C LEU A 855 26.37 -12.09 -20.56
N ALA A 856 27.68 -12.03 -20.39
CA ALA A 856 28.56 -13.19 -20.32
C ALA A 856 28.30 -14.01 -19.05
N GLU A 857 28.24 -13.37 -17.87
CA GLU A 857 27.91 -14.03 -16.59
C GLU A 857 26.56 -14.77 -16.66
N ALA A 858 25.59 -14.19 -17.36
CA ALA A 858 24.27 -14.77 -17.56
C ALA A 858 24.17 -15.80 -18.71
N ASP A 859 25.28 -16.12 -19.38
CA ASP A 859 25.34 -17.05 -20.52
C ASP A 859 24.47 -16.64 -21.72
N ALA A 860 24.18 -15.34 -21.86
CA ALA A 860 23.33 -14.81 -22.93
C ALA A 860 24.05 -14.69 -24.29
N LEU A 861 25.35 -15.02 -24.35
CA LEU A 861 26.21 -14.82 -25.52
C LEU A 861 26.59 -16.15 -26.21
N LYS A 862 25.92 -17.25 -25.85
CA LYS A 862 26.27 -18.60 -26.29
C LYS A 862 26.28 -18.77 -27.82
N THR A 863 25.40 -18.10 -28.55
CA THR A 863 25.36 -18.16 -30.02
C THR A 863 26.57 -17.54 -30.71
N LEU A 864 27.39 -16.78 -30.00
CA LEU A 864 28.64 -16.21 -30.53
C LEU A 864 29.79 -17.26 -30.54
N GLY A 865 29.48 -18.54 -30.25
CA GLY A 865 30.39 -19.66 -30.42
C GLY A 865 31.40 -19.85 -29.29
N ARG A 866 31.18 -19.24 -28.11
CA ARG A 866 32.10 -19.26 -26.96
C ARG A 866 31.42 -19.80 -25.71
N ASN A 867 32.18 -20.45 -24.83
CA ASN A 867 31.68 -20.87 -23.51
C ASN A 867 31.68 -19.70 -22.51
N ARG A 868 30.87 -19.79 -21.44
CA ARG A 868 30.69 -18.70 -20.46
C ARG A 868 32.00 -18.13 -19.93
N ARG A 869 32.94 -19.00 -19.55
CA ARG A 869 34.24 -18.59 -18.97
C ARG A 869 35.12 -17.86 -19.98
N GLN A 870 35.16 -18.34 -21.23
CA GLN A 870 35.88 -17.66 -22.32
C GLN A 870 35.28 -16.28 -22.58
N THR A 871 33.95 -16.18 -22.64
CA THR A 871 33.30 -14.89 -22.88
C THR A 871 33.54 -13.88 -21.75
N ILE A 872 33.53 -14.33 -20.48
CA ILE A 872 33.91 -13.47 -19.34
C ILE A 872 35.36 -13.01 -19.48
N TRP A 873 36.29 -13.89 -19.82
CA TRP A 873 37.70 -13.53 -20.00
C TRP A 873 37.92 -12.53 -21.13
N GLU A 874 37.31 -12.76 -22.29
CA GLU A 874 37.35 -11.83 -23.43
C GLU A 874 36.74 -10.49 -23.07
N SER A 875 35.70 -10.50 -22.22
CA SER A 875 35.12 -9.27 -21.70
C SER A 875 36.05 -8.51 -20.73
N LEU A 876 37.13 -9.11 -20.24
CA LEU A 876 38.11 -8.39 -19.41
C LEU A 876 39.28 -7.86 -20.25
N ALA A 877 39.60 -8.51 -21.38
CA ALA A 877 40.74 -8.14 -22.25
C ALA A 877 40.51 -6.84 -23.05
N GLN A 878 39.26 -6.45 -23.30
CA GLN A 878 38.89 -5.32 -24.16
C GLN A 878 39.14 -3.91 -23.57
N GLU A 879 39.88 -3.79 -22.46
CA GLU A 879 40.21 -2.50 -21.83
C GLU A 879 41.08 -1.56 -22.71
N GLN A 880 41.53 -2.00 -23.88
CA GLN A 880 42.47 -1.23 -24.74
C GLN A 880 41.99 -0.88 -26.16
N SER A 881 40.76 -1.19 -26.57
CA SER A 881 40.29 -0.81 -27.92
C SER A 881 39.79 0.65 -27.95
N ARG A 882 40.75 1.51 -28.26
CA ARG A 882 40.75 2.98 -28.40
C ARG A 882 39.53 3.56 -29.14
N PRO A 883 38.66 4.36 -28.49
CA PRO A 883 37.59 5.09 -29.17
C PRO A 883 38.08 6.23 -30.08
N ASN A 884 39.37 6.61 -30.04
CA ASN A 884 39.91 7.82 -30.66
C ASN A 884 40.85 7.59 -31.86
N GLN A 885 40.84 6.42 -32.51
CA GLN A 885 41.70 6.17 -33.69
C GLN A 885 40.93 5.55 -34.86
N PRO A 886 40.28 6.38 -35.71
CA PRO A 886 39.49 5.90 -36.86
C PRO A 886 40.28 5.02 -37.83
N LEU A 887 41.60 5.26 -37.95
CA LEU A 887 42.49 4.56 -38.88
C LEU A 887 42.75 3.08 -38.52
N PHE A 888 42.57 2.71 -37.24
CA PHE A 888 42.80 1.34 -36.73
C PHE A 888 41.50 0.62 -36.34
N SER A 889 40.35 1.22 -36.62
CA SER A 889 39.02 0.69 -36.25
C SER A 889 38.64 -0.63 -36.95
N THR A 890 39.38 -1.00 -37.99
CA THR A 890 39.17 -2.21 -38.80
C THR A 890 40.20 -3.31 -38.57
N LEU A 891 41.20 -3.11 -37.69
CA LEU A 891 42.14 -4.16 -37.33
C LEU A 891 41.56 -4.97 -36.18
N ASP A 892 41.52 -6.29 -36.32
CA ASP A 892 41.21 -7.19 -35.21
C ASP A 892 42.44 -7.35 -34.33
N ASP A 893 42.26 -7.42 -33.01
CA ASP A 893 43.36 -7.61 -32.05
C ASP A 893 43.98 -9.01 -32.25
N ASP A 894 45.29 -9.05 -32.57
CA ASP A 894 46.11 -10.26 -32.78
C ASP A 894 46.46 -10.98 -31.44
N GLU A 895 45.57 -10.96 -30.44
CA GLU A 895 45.78 -11.68 -29.19
C GLU A 895 45.58 -13.20 -29.39
N PRO A 896 46.54 -14.04 -28.97
CA PRO A 896 46.43 -15.49 -29.12
C PRO A 896 45.25 -16.03 -28.33
N HIS A 897 44.50 -16.94 -28.95
CA HIS A 897 43.37 -17.60 -28.31
C HIS A 897 43.80 -18.31 -27.02
N VAL A 898 43.19 -17.92 -25.89
CA VAL A 898 43.40 -18.57 -24.60
C VAL A 898 42.35 -19.66 -24.40
N ASP A 899 42.77 -20.92 -24.53
CA ASP A 899 41.94 -22.08 -24.21
C ASP A 899 41.73 -22.19 -22.69
N LEU A 900 40.66 -21.56 -22.19
CA LEU A 900 40.24 -21.70 -20.80
C LEU A 900 39.44 -23.00 -20.59
N PRO A 901 39.62 -23.68 -19.44
CA PRO A 901 38.84 -24.87 -19.12
C PRO A 901 37.36 -24.51 -19.04
N GLU A 902 36.49 -25.42 -19.47
CA GLU A 902 35.05 -25.25 -19.32
C GLU A 902 34.65 -25.16 -17.84
N MET A 903 33.52 -24.49 -17.57
CA MET A 903 32.91 -24.55 -16.24
C MET A 903 32.27 -25.92 -16.07
N ASP A 904 32.41 -26.51 -14.89
CA ASP A 904 31.64 -27.69 -14.54
C ASP A 904 30.14 -27.35 -14.43
N GLU A 905 29.28 -28.37 -14.54
CA GLU A 905 27.83 -28.19 -14.50
C GLU A 905 27.35 -27.51 -13.20
N ARG A 906 28.03 -27.77 -12.08
CA ARG A 906 27.71 -27.16 -10.78
C ARG A 906 27.89 -25.65 -10.80
N ASN A 907 29.04 -25.18 -11.29
CA ASN A 907 29.33 -23.76 -11.36
C ASN A 907 28.45 -23.06 -12.41
N GLU A 908 28.12 -23.73 -13.51
CA GLU A 908 27.15 -23.23 -14.51
C GLU A 908 25.77 -22.99 -13.87
N VAL A 909 25.23 -23.97 -13.12
CA VAL A 909 23.95 -23.83 -12.42
C VAL A 909 24.03 -22.73 -11.35
N PHE A 910 25.10 -22.66 -10.58
CA PHE A 910 25.24 -21.61 -9.55
C PHE A 910 25.33 -20.21 -10.16
N ALA A 911 26.01 -20.05 -11.29
CA ALA A 911 26.09 -18.78 -12.01
C ALA A 911 24.71 -18.36 -12.57
N ASP A 912 23.94 -19.31 -13.11
CA ASP A 912 22.56 -19.08 -13.56
C ASP A 912 21.66 -18.55 -12.42
N TYR A 913 21.73 -19.16 -11.22
CA TYR A 913 20.95 -18.69 -10.07
C TYR A 913 21.39 -17.30 -9.58
N GLN A 914 22.67 -16.96 -9.66
CA GLN A 914 23.17 -15.65 -9.26
C GLN A 914 22.74 -14.54 -10.23
N THR A 915 22.65 -14.85 -11.52
CA THR A 915 22.39 -13.87 -12.58
C THR A 915 20.92 -13.76 -12.95
N MET A 916 20.17 -14.87 -12.94
CA MET A 916 18.77 -14.94 -13.38
C MET A 916 17.80 -15.48 -12.31
N GLY A 917 18.32 -15.93 -11.17
CA GLY A 917 17.50 -16.51 -10.10
C GLY A 917 16.92 -17.90 -10.41
N HIS A 918 17.29 -18.52 -11.54
CA HIS A 918 16.89 -19.87 -11.95
C HIS A 918 17.91 -20.46 -12.93
N SER A 919 17.87 -21.78 -13.17
CA SER A 919 18.65 -22.44 -14.22
C SER A 919 17.79 -23.45 -14.98
N LEU A 920 17.94 -23.51 -16.30
CA LEU A 920 17.33 -24.55 -17.15
C LEU A 920 18.16 -25.84 -17.21
N ARG A 921 19.41 -25.82 -16.71
CA ARG A 921 20.33 -26.97 -16.71
C ARG A 921 20.05 -27.94 -15.56
N GLY A 922 19.65 -27.42 -14.42
CA GLY A 922 19.42 -28.22 -13.21
C GLY A 922 19.18 -27.36 -11.97
N HIS A 923 19.05 -28.03 -10.83
CA HIS A 923 18.78 -27.38 -9.54
C HIS A 923 19.96 -27.55 -8.59
N PRO A 924 20.35 -26.53 -7.78
CA PRO A 924 21.52 -26.58 -6.90
C PRO A 924 21.64 -27.81 -6.00
N LEU A 925 20.50 -28.34 -5.53
CA LEU A 925 20.48 -29.51 -4.65
C LEU A 925 20.78 -30.83 -5.35
N SER A 926 20.65 -30.93 -6.69
CA SER A 926 20.89 -32.20 -7.40
C SER A 926 22.35 -32.66 -7.20
N PHE A 927 23.30 -31.74 -7.22
CA PHE A 927 24.74 -32.00 -6.99
C PHE A 927 25.08 -32.45 -5.56
N HIS A 928 24.16 -32.25 -4.62
CA HIS A 928 24.34 -32.60 -3.21
C HIS A 928 23.41 -33.75 -2.76
N ARG A 929 22.70 -34.39 -3.70
CA ARG A 929 21.68 -35.39 -3.38
C ARG A 929 22.24 -36.62 -2.65
N ASP A 930 23.43 -37.09 -3.00
CA ASP A 930 24.06 -38.22 -2.29
C ASP A 930 24.36 -37.92 -0.83
N VAL A 931 24.86 -36.72 -0.54
CA VAL A 931 25.09 -36.24 0.83
C VAL A 931 23.77 -36.10 1.59
N LEU A 932 22.74 -35.57 0.94
CA LEU A 932 21.40 -35.45 1.54
C LEU A 932 20.78 -36.82 1.84
N ASN A 933 20.97 -37.79 0.95
CA ASN A 933 20.53 -39.18 1.16
C ASN A 933 21.24 -39.82 2.36
N GLN A 934 22.55 -39.60 2.52
CA GLN A 934 23.31 -40.05 3.71
C GLN A 934 22.80 -39.40 5.01
N LEU A 935 22.35 -38.14 4.95
CA LEU A 935 21.71 -37.45 6.08
C LEU A 935 20.26 -37.91 6.32
N GLY A 936 19.71 -38.79 5.46
CA GLY A 936 18.35 -39.30 5.52
C GLY A 936 17.29 -38.29 5.10
N ALA A 937 17.63 -37.31 4.27
CA ALA A 937 16.69 -36.34 3.73
C ALA A 937 15.91 -36.96 2.54
N VAL A 938 14.59 -36.82 2.61
CA VAL A 938 13.64 -37.33 1.61
C VAL A 938 13.40 -36.25 0.54
N CYS A 939 13.25 -36.65 -0.72
CA CYS A 939 12.89 -35.75 -1.82
C CYS A 939 11.44 -35.26 -1.70
N ALA A 940 11.15 -34.06 -2.20
CA ALA A 940 9.80 -33.49 -2.17
C ALA A 940 8.76 -34.40 -2.85
N LYS A 941 9.09 -35.02 -3.99
CA LYS A 941 8.19 -35.95 -4.70
C LYS A 941 7.79 -37.17 -3.86
N ASP A 942 8.70 -37.68 -3.04
CA ASP A 942 8.52 -38.92 -2.26
C ASP A 942 7.68 -38.68 -0.98
N LEU A 943 7.35 -37.42 -0.67
CA LEU A 943 6.49 -37.07 0.46
C LEU A 943 5.10 -37.68 0.33
N GLN A 944 4.60 -37.85 -0.89
CA GLN A 944 3.30 -38.45 -1.14
C GLN A 944 3.21 -39.90 -0.66
N GLU A 945 4.32 -40.63 -0.65
CA GLU A 945 4.39 -42.03 -0.24
C GLU A 945 4.56 -42.21 1.28
N LYS A 946 4.90 -41.13 2.02
CA LYS A 946 5.13 -41.21 3.47
C LYS A 946 3.82 -41.30 4.25
N LYS A 947 3.89 -42.01 5.38
CA LYS A 947 2.72 -42.22 6.27
C LYS A 947 2.49 -41.00 7.16
N HIS A 948 1.22 -40.73 7.48
CA HIS A 948 0.87 -39.73 8.49
C HIS A 948 1.57 -40.05 9.83
N GLY A 949 2.14 -39.05 10.48
CA GLY A 949 2.90 -39.16 11.73
C GLY A 949 4.36 -39.61 11.57
N GLN A 950 4.79 -40.01 10.36
CA GLN A 950 6.16 -40.48 10.13
C GLN A 950 7.17 -39.34 10.33
N THR A 951 8.26 -39.62 11.07
CA THR A 951 9.35 -38.65 11.22
C THR A 951 10.27 -38.71 10.01
N ILE A 952 10.51 -37.56 9.38
CA ILE A 952 11.34 -37.43 8.18
C ILE A 952 12.24 -36.20 8.26
N ARG A 953 13.30 -36.19 7.46
CA ARG A 953 14.08 -34.99 7.15
C ARG A 953 13.77 -34.54 5.74
N VAL A 954 13.66 -33.24 5.53
CA VAL A 954 13.55 -32.63 4.20
C VAL A 954 14.60 -31.54 4.07
N ALA A 955 15.16 -31.39 2.88
CA ALA A 955 16.16 -30.38 2.58
C ALA A 955 15.75 -29.59 1.33
N GLY A 956 16.04 -28.30 1.31
CA GLY A 956 15.67 -27.44 0.19
C GLY A 956 16.15 -26.00 0.32
N LEU A 957 16.09 -25.28 -0.80
CA LEU A 957 16.17 -23.82 -0.83
C LEU A 957 14.89 -23.23 -0.22
N VAL A 958 15.02 -22.19 0.60
CA VAL A 958 13.86 -21.54 1.21
C VAL A 958 13.25 -20.57 0.22
N LEU A 959 12.13 -20.96 -0.38
CA LEU A 959 11.40 -20.10 -1.33
C LEU A 959 10.59 -19.04 -0.62
N LEU A 960 9.86 -19.44 0.43
CA LEU A 960 8.81 -18.63 1.03
C LEU A 960 8.77 -18.81 2.54
N ARG A 961 8.62 -17.70 3.26
CA ARG A 961 8.25 -17.69 4.69
C ARG A 961 6.98 -16.87 4.84
N GLN A 962 5.95 -17.44 5.47
CA GLN A 962 4.68 -16.78 5.71
C GLN A 962 4.27 -16.87 7.17
N ARG A 963 4.01 -15.75 7.84
CA ARG A 963 3.58 -15.73 9.25
C ARG A 963 2.28 -14.94 9.45
N PRO A 964 1.11 -15.54 9.13
CA PRO A 964 -0.16 -14.84 9.26
C PRO A 964 -0.38 -14.39 10.71
N SER A 965 -0.86 -13.16 10.89
CA SER A 965 -1.16 -12.56 12.20
C SER A 965 -2.13 -13.40 13.06
N THR A 966 -2.95 -14.23 12.41
CA THR A 966 -4.03 -15.00 13.01
C THR A 966 -3.67 -16.45 13.30
N ALA A 967 -2.48 -16.89 12.86
CA ALA A 967 -2.00 -18.26 13.04
C ALA A 967 -1.32 -18.48 14.41
N LYS A 968 -1.58 -17.62 15.42
CA LYS A 968 -1.01 -17.70 16.78
C LYS A 968 0.51 -17.92 16.78
N GLY A 969 1.23 -17.21 15.90
CA GLY A 969 2.70 -17.26 15.80
C GLY A 969 3.28 -18.41 14.97
N ILE A 970 2.46 -19.24 14.32
CA ILE A 970 2.93 -20.29 13.39
C ILE A 970 3.47 -19.64 12.11
N THR A 971 4.65 -20.10 11.68
CA THR A 971 5.27 -19.71 10.40
C THR A 971 5.20 -20.88 9.42
N PHE A 972 4.64 -20.64 8.25
CA PHE A 972 4.60 -21.57 7.13
C PHE A 972 5.83 -21.32 6.24
N VAL A 973 6.56 -22.39 5.91
CA VAL A 973 7.78 -22.29 5.07
C VAL A 973 7.68 -23.24 3.88
N THR A 974 8.08 -22.79 2.69
CA THR A 974 8.20 -23.64 1.49
C THR A 974 9.68 -23.89 1.20
N LEU A 975 10.07 -25.16 1.20
CA LEU A 975 11.37 -25.58 0.69
C LEU A 975 11.23 -26.10 -0.73
N GLU A 976 12.22 -25.84 -1.57
CA GLU A 976 12.31 -26.39 -2.92
C GLU A 976 13.54 -27.29 -3.07
N ASP A 977 13.32 -28.43 -3.69
CA ASP A 977 14.37 -29.29 -4.21
C ASP A 977 14.17 -29.57 -5.71
N GLU A 978 15.09 -30.32 -6.32
CA GLU A 978 15.03 -30.64 -7.74
C GLU A 978 13.79 -31.45 -8.14
N THR A 979 13.07 -32.02 -7.17
CA THR A 979 11.89 -32.88 -7.40
C THR A 979 10.57 -32.20 -7.10
N GLY A 980 10.56 -31.05 -6.41
CA GLY A 980 9.35 -30.29 -6.15
C GLY A 980 9.46 -29.35 -4.96
N THR A 981 8.31 -29.04 -4.37
CA THR A 981 8.24 -28.23 -3.15
C THR A 981 7.75 -29.04 -1.95
N ALA A 982 8.33 -28.76 -0.78
CA ALA A 982 7.95 -29.34 0.49
C ALA A 982 7.36 -28.28 1.40
N ASN A 983 6.16 -28.57 1.93
CA ASN A 983 5.44 -27.62 2.77
C ASN A 983 5.68 -27.83 4.26
N LEU A 984 6.22 -26.82 4.95
CA LEU A 984 6.58 -26.89 6.36
C LEU A 984 5.70 -25.99 7.23
N VAL A 985 5.44 -26.47 8.45
CA VAL A 985 4.76 -25.74 9.52
C VAL A 985 5.71 -25.63 10.70
N VAL A 986 6.07 -24.40 11.08
CA VAL A 986 7.01 -24.10 12.17
C VAL A 986 6.26 -23.37 13.28
N HIS A 987 6.06 -24.03 14.42
CA HIS A 987 5.45 -23.38 15.59
C HIS A 987 6.37 -22.32 16.20
N GLN A 988 5.78 -21.32 16.86
CA GLN A 988 6.50 -20.21 17.47
C GLN A 988 7.65 -20.65 18.39
N LYS A 989 7.42 -21.68 19.24
CA LYS A 989 8.48 -22.22 20.12
C LYS A 989 9.69 -22.75 19.33
N THR A 990 9.45 -23.44 18.21
CA THR A 990 10.52 -23.95 17.34
C THR A 990 11.20 -22.79 16.61
N TRP A 991 10.42 -21.84 16.10
CA TRP A 991 10.94 -20.64 15.44
C TRP A 991 11.86 -19.85 16.35
N ASP A 992 11.42 -19.54 17.57
CA ASP A 992 12.18 -18.76 18.55
C ASP A 992 13.45 -19.51 18.98
N ARG A 993 13.38 -20.85 19.12
CA ARG A 993 14.55 -21.69 19.43
C ARG A 993 15.62 -21.65 18.34
N PHE A 994 15.22 -21.65 17.06
CA PHE A 994 16.13 -21.65 15.90
C PHE A 994 16.17 -20.30 15.18
N TYR A 995 15.87 -19.20 15.89
CA TYR A 995 15.56 -17.90 15.31
C TYR A 995 16.59 -17.39 14.29
N LYS A 996 17.89 -17.51 14.63
CA LYS A 996 18.99 -17.08 13.75
C LYS A 996 18.93 -17.80 12.40
N VAL A 997 18.95 -19.13 12.42
CA VAL A 997 18.92 -19.98 11.20
C VAL A 997 17.60 -19.80 10.44
N ALA A 998 16.47 -19.80 11.16
CA ALA A 998 15.13 -19.67 10.58
C ALA A 998 14.91 -18.32 9.84
N ARG A 999 15.68 -17.28 10.19
CA ARG A 999 15.57 -15.97 9.54
C ARG A 999 16.62 -15.73 8.47
N THR A 1000 17.87 -16.14 8.68
CA THR A 1000 18.99 -15.71 7.81
C THR A 1000 19.40 -16.74 6.77
N SER A 1001 19.15 -18.02 7.01
CA SER A 1001 19.64 -19.10 6.11
C SER A 1001 18.76 -19.22 4.86
N SER A 1002 19.37 -19.31 3.68
CA SER A 1002 18.70 -19.50 2.39
C SER A 1002 18.40 -20.95 2.05
N ALA A 1003 18.93 -21.92 2.80
CA ALA A 1003 18.68 -23.35 2.59
C ALA A 1003 18.68 -24.12 3.90
N TRP A 1004 17.69 -24.98 4.11
CA TRP A 1004 17.51 -25.70 5.37
C TRP A 1004 17.59 -27.20 5.21
N LEU A 1005 18.02 -27.86 6.28
CA LEU A 1005 17.67 -29.23 6.61
C LEU A 1005 16.68 -29.21 7.78
N ALA A 1006 15.44 -29.60 7.52
CA ALA A 1006 14.36 -29.59 8.51
C ALA A 1006 13.99 -31.02 8.93
N LEU A 1007 14.00 -31.28 10.24
CA LEU A 1007 13.49 -32.53 10.83
C LEU A 1007 12.09 -32.29 11.37
N GLY A 1008 11.15 -33.12 10.96
CA GLY A 1008 9.75 -32.99 11.37
C GLY A 1008 8.97 -34.28 11.23
N HIS A 1009 7.65 -34.18 11.46
CA HIS A 1009 6.72 -35.27 11.21
C HIS A 1009 5.75 -34.91 10.10
N VAL A 1010 5.38 -35.90 9.29
CA VAL A 1010 4.47 -35.73 8.17
C VAL A 1010 3.03 -35.66 8.69
N GLU A 1011 2.35 -34.56 8.44
CA GLU A 1011 0.90 -34.45 8.54
C GLU A 1011 0.31 -34.55 7.15
N LYS A 1012 -0.37 -35.68 6.90
CA LYS A 1012 -1.09 -35.92 5.65
C LYS A 1012 -2.60 -35.95 5.90
N LYS A 1013 -3.35 -35.15 5.13
CA LYS A 1013 -4.81 -35.17 5.07
C LYS A 1013 -5.24 -35.05 3.62
N ASP A 1014 -5.91 -36.08 3.11
CA ASP A 1014 -6.22 -36.23 1.68
C ASP A 1014 -4.97 -36.10 0.80
N ARG A 1015 -4.93 -35.11 -0.10
CA ARG A 1015 -3.78 -34.79 -0.96
C ARG A 1015 -2.84 -33.75 -0.36
N VAL A 1016 -3.19 -33.14 0.77
CA VAL A 1016 -2.40 -32.07 1.40
C VAL A 1016 -1.39 -32.69 2.34
N ILE A 1017 -0.13 -32.30 2.18
CA ILE A 1017 1.01 -32.79 2.95
C ILE A 1017 1.74 -31.61 3.58
N HIS A 1018 1.92 -31.68 4.89
CA HIS A 1018 2.73 -30.75 5.67
C HIS A 1018 3.79 -31.51 6.46
N VAL A 1019 4.92 -30.85 6.70
CA VAL A 1019 5.96 -31.32 7.61
C VAL A 1019 6.01 -30.39 8.80
N VAL A 1020 5.56 -30.87 9.96
CA VAL A 1020 5.57 -30.08 11.20
C VAL A 1020 6.96 -30.16 11.81
N VAL A 1021 7.64 -29.03 11.84
CA VAL A 1021 9.08 -28.91 12.10
C VAL A 1021 9.37 -28.94 13.60
N LYS A 1022 10.32 -29.78 13.98
CA LYS A 1022 10.89 -29.86 15.34
C LYS A 1022 12.29 -29.27 15.44
N GLN A 1023 13.10 -29.42 14.38
CA GLN A 1023 14.46 -28.91 14.34
C GLN A 1023 14.81 -28.37 12.95
N ILE A 1024 15.63 -27.32 12.92
CA ILE A 1024 16.13 -26.67 11.70
C ILE A 1024 17.65 -26.60 11.80
N ALA A 1025 18.35 -27.03 10.76
CA ALA A 1025 19.79 -26.87 10.60
C ALA A 1025 20.10 -26.06 9.33
N ASP A 1026 21.18 -25.27 9.39
CA ASP A 1026 21.64 -24.45 8.27
C ASP A 1026 22.33 -25.31 7.23
N LEU A 1027 21.91 -25.18 5.96
CA LEU A 1027 22.51 -25.84 4.81
C LEU A 1027 23.12 -24.82 3.83
N ALA A 1028 22.97 -23.51 4.08
CA ALA A 1028 23.29 -22.46 3.13
C ALA A 1028 24.77 -22.47 2.72
N GLU A 1029 25.69 -22.59 3.69
CA GLU A 1029 27.13 -22.63 3.42
C GLU A 1029 27.56 -23.84 2.57
N ARG A 1030 26.78 -24.92 2.59
CA ARG A 1030 27.13 -26.18 1.91
C ARG A 1030 26.51 -26.30 0.52
N VAL A 1031 25.32 -25.73 0.31
CA VAL A 1031 24.44 -26.09 -0.82
C VAL A 1031 23.80 -24.89 -1.51
N ALA A 1032 23.68 -23.73 -0.86
CA ALA A 1032 23.03 -22.58 -1.48
C ALA A 1032 24.02 -21.75 -2.31
N PRO A 1033 23.63 -21.32 -3.52
CA PRO A 1033 24.34 -20.23 -4.19
C PRO A 1033 24.31 -18.98 -3.29
N ARG A 1034 25.38 -18.19 -3.31
CA ARG A 1034 25.39 -16.89 -2.63
C ARG A 1034 24.25 -16.02 -3.20
N ASN A 1035 23.51 -15.33 -2.32
CA ASN A 1035 22.47 -14.35 -2.69
C ASN A 1035 21.22 -14.91 -3.39
N VAL A 1036 20.69 -16.09 -3.01
CA VAL A 1036 19.31 -16.46 -3.38
C VAL A 1036 18.33 -15.87 -2.34
N PRO A 1037 17.58 -14.80 -2.67
CA PRO A 1037 16.62 -14.23 -1.74
C PRO A 1037 15.36 -15.11 -1.63
N SER A 1038 14.79 -15.22 -0.43
CA SER A 1038 13.45 -15.78 -0.25
C SER A 1038 12.38 -14.70 -0.39
N ARG A 1039 11.18 -15.08 -0.82
CA ARG A 1039 10.00 -14.19 -0.80
C ARG A 1039 9.29 -14.34 0.53
N ASP A 1040 9.56 -13.43 1.45
CA ASP A 1040 8.97 -13.44 2.79
C ASP A 1040 7.69 -12.60 2.82
N PHE A 1041 6.58 -13.21 3.22
CA PHE A 1041 5.28 -12.59 3.43
C PHE A 1041 5.01 -12.56 4.94
N ARG A 1042 4.65 -11.40 5.49
CA ARG A 1042 4.29 -11.29 6.92
C ARG A 1042 2.79 -11.12 7.05
#